data_AF-A0A838JTF6-F1
#
_entry.id   AF-A0A838JTF6-F1
#
_cell.length_a   1.000
_cell.length_b   1.000
_cell.length_c   1.000
_cell.angle_alpha   90.00
_cell.angle_beta   90.00
_cell.angle_gamma   90.00
#
_symmetry.space_group_name_H-M   'P 1'
#
loop_
_entity.id
_entity.type
_entity.pdbx_description
1 polymer ?
#
loop_
_entity_poly.entity_id
_entity_poly.type
_entity_poly.pdbx_seq_one_letter_code
_entity_poly.pdbx_strand_id
1 'polypeptide(L)'
;TRRPLREDERADAGVGPALAVSASHHVIVVDNYFLAGLPGLSIQARDVRVLRNVIGEAGGVWVRDGSRDVCVEDNEIGWGQGPGILLGGLAEDEAPLDWVTGVTSVDIAANSIVSMDDSGIYTGAAQTPDDLAKGLGDVRDVNISRNRIVGCAWRERPASSEVSVVGGIVLNDTSRVLIHENHIAENGEGPACGVFAGACEGLEVTDNTILDNGTALEDTSERPCVEFREMGPGEGENPRIEQDVAFNVFGFEGERPEQTRIVQWGEQTGLNCEFETVIDLPSTVPLVESTLAAFASPAWIEAIDPDGATVDSQQMRDDMNGQPQTLELGGGEISRVVIHADQDELLLLEFCAGEKQQALQGGIVGLFVTGAPSDETGDRDPEERSLLRKGAHAARIHDNVVVTSQGQALMLTGAGPMSVADNSFTSRGIGREPTLPEDLLAAAGQFSAVLQGGACVFVYNLGRAPLLPRAFSMPGSSTNIHSERIYRPAIDTAGLAAFSDRLLADGRVSFHGNQVTLDALSIKQGPVETDNDSPRDGDPGAVVLFSFDDVSLQDNQVTAEVEGGTVFFNAAAVAATVRASGNRFAESPQALYSCVTYGQMNNTSGNQATYCILALGNDVINTPNQILFETDLCANVRSRYGGTDG
;
A
#
# COMPACT_ATOMS: atom_id res chain seq x y z
N THR A 1 -16.90 26.11 23.31
CA THR A 1 -18.02 25.19 23.05
C THR A 1 -18.92 25.78 21.97
N ARG A 2 -18.57 25.59 20.70
CA ARG A 2 -19.47 25.85 19.58
C ARG A 2 -19.70 24.53 18.86
N ARG A 3 -20.97 24.17 18.70
CA ARG A 3 -21.44 22.91 18.11
C ARG A 3 -21.17 22.96 16.59
N PRO A 4 -20.75 21.87 15.95
CA PRO A 4 -20.64 21.81 14.50
C PRO A 4 -22.01 22.10 13.86
N LEU A 5 -22.02 22.88 12.77
CA LEU A 5 -23.20 23.05 11.92
C LEU A 5 -23.59 21.69 11.33
N ARG A 6 -24.90 21.45 11.19
CA ARG A 6 -25.40 20.18 10.65
C ARG A 6 -25.20 20.12 9.13
N GLU A 7 -25.09 18.90 8.62
CA GLU A 7 -24.80 18.56 7.22
C GLU A 7 -25.81 19.15 6.22
N ASP A 8 -27.07 19.26 6.63
CA ASP A 8 -28.19 19.83 5.90
C ASP A 8 -28.11 21.37 5.71
N GLU A 9 -27.31 22.07 6.52
CA GLU A 9 -27.07 23.52 6.35
C GLU A 9 -25.85 23.82 5.44
N ARG A 10 -25.02 22.82 5.09
CA ARG A 10 -23.78 22.98 4.30
C ARG A 10 -23.93 22.71 2.80
N ALA A 11 -24.91 21.89 2.40
CA ALA A 11 -25.04 21.41 1.02
C ALA A 11 -25.67 22.42 0.03
N ASP A 12 -26.22 23.55 0.52
CA ASP A 12 -27.12 24.41 -0.29
C ASP A 12 -26.51 25.76 -0.73
N ALA A 13 -25.19 25.92 -0.63
CA ALA A 13 -24.50 27.10 -1.14
C ALA A 13 -23.29 26.71 -1.98
N GLY A 14 -23.27 27.10 -3.25
CA GLY A 14 -22.09 27.05 -4.12
C GLY A 14 -20.99 27.99 -3.62
N VAL A 15 -20.35 27.64 -2.52
CA VAL A 15 -19.28 28.41 -1.88
C VAL A 15 -17.99 28.11 -2.64
N GLY A 16 -17.57 29.04 -3.49
CA GLY A 16 -16.24 29.00 -4.11
C GLY A 16 -15.12 29.34 -3.13
N PRO A 17 -13.88 29.47 -3.62
CA PRO A 17 -12.76 29.80 -2.75
C PRO A 17 -12.85 31.20 -2.14
N ALA A 18 -12.28 31.38 -0.95
CA ALA A 18 -12.24 32.70 -0.29
C ALA A 18 -11.41 33.69 -1.12
N LEU A 19 -10.34 33.19 -1.73
CA LEU A 19 -9.51 33.90 -2.70
C LEU A 19 -9.12 32.97 -3.84
N ALA A 20 -9.50 33.34 -5.06
CA ALA A 20 -9.01 32.74 -6.30
C ALA A 20 -8.06 33.72 -7.01
N VAL A 21 -6.88 33.25 -7.41
CA VAL A 21 -5.92 34.01 -8.21
C VAL A 21 -5.45 33.18 -9.39
N SER A 22 -5.62 33.70 -10.60
CA SER A 22 -5.22 33.03 -11.85
C SER A 22 -4.18 33.84 -12.62
N ALA A 23 -3.32 33.17 -13.38
CA ALA A 23 -2.36 33.78 -14.32
C ALA A 23 -1.56 34.98 -13.78
N SER A 24 -1.15 34.92 -12.50
CA SER A 24 -0.50 36.05 -11.83
C SER A 24 1.02 35.89 -11.72
N HIS A 25 1.74 37.01 -11.50
CA HIS A 25 3.20 36.97 -11.37
C HIS A 25 3.64 36.78 -9.92
N HIS A 26 3.14 37.59 -9.00
CA HIS A 26 3.58 37.63 -7.61
C HIS A 26 2.37 37.81 -6.70
N VAL A 27 2.14 36.84 -5.82
CA VAL A 27 0.97 36.75 -4.94
C VAL A 27 1.44 36.50 -3.52
N ILE A 28 1.10 37.42 -2.61
CA ILE A 28 1.35 37.29 -1.19
C ILE A 28 0.02 37.32 -0.44
N VAL A 29 -0.28 36.24 0.27
CA VAL A 29 -1.40 36.12 1.22
C VAL A 29 -0.78 35.93 2.60
N VAL A 30 -0.89 36.95 3.45
CA VAL A 30 -0.13 37.00 4.70
C VAL A 30 -0.93 37.60 5.85
N ASP A 31 -0.73 37.05 7.05
CA ASP A 31 -1.29 37.54 8.32
C ASP A 31 -2.84 37.65 8.30
N ASN A 32 -3.51 36.74 7.59
CA ASN A 32 -4.98 36.67 7.59
C ASN A 32 -5.48 35.79 8.73
N TYR A 33 -6.37 36.35 9.57
CA TYR A 33 -6.84 35.69 10.79
C TYR A 33 -7.97 34.67 10.58
N PHE A 34 -8.62 34.68 9.41
CA PHE A 34 -9.65 33.70 9.08
C PHE A 34 -9.95 33.72 7.57
N LEU A 35 -9.64 32.61 6.89
CA LEU A 35 -9.98 32.36 5.49
C LEU A 35 -10.84 31.08 5.43
N ALA A 36 -12.08 31.22 4.95
CA ALA A 36 -13.05 30.13 4.84
C ALA A 36 -13.66 30.12 3.43
N GLY A 37 -13.62 28.96 2.77
CA GLY A 37 -14.08 28.73 1.39
C GLY A 37 -13.76 27.31 0.95
N LEU A 38 -14.23 26.88 -0.23
CA LEU A 38 -13.96 25.53 -0.76
C LEU A 38 -13.20 25.61 -2.10
N PRO A 39 -11.86 25.48 -2.12
CA PRO A 39 -10.93 25.51 -0.98
C PRO A 39 -10.77 26.93 -0.39
N GLY A 40 -10.04 27.12 0.71
CA GLY A 40 -9.84 28.45 1.31
C GLY A 40 -9.08 29.38 0.36
N LEU A 41 -7.98 28.90 -0.20
CA LEU A 41 -7.17 29.59 -1.20
C LEU A 41 -7.06 28.73 -2.47
N SER A 42 -7.18 29.35 -3.64
CA SER A 42 -6.89 28.73 -4.94
C SER A 42 -6.01 29.66 -5.76
N ILE A 43 -4.75 29.26 -6.01
CA ILE A 43 -3.72 30.17 -6.54
C ILE A 43 -3.00 29.53 -7.72
N GLN A 44 -2.84 30.30 -8.80
CA GLN A 44 -1.96 30.02 -9.92
C GLN A 44 -1.07 31.24 -10.19
N ALA A 45 0.21 31.17 -9.85
CA ALA A 45 1.15 32.28 -10.03
C ALA A 45 2.64 31.87 -10.08
N ARG A 46 3.50 32.75 -10.59
CA ARG A 46 4.96 32.50 -10.66
C ARG A 46 5.73 32.68 -9.35
N ASP A 47 5.12 33.31 -8.36
CA ASP A 47 5.72 33.51 -7.05
C ASP A 47 4.57 33.55 -6.05
N VAL A 48 4.42 32.46 -5.30
CA VAL A 48 3.32 32.26 -4.35
C VAL A 48 3.88 32.29 -2.94
N ARG A 49 3.34 33.18 -2.10
CA ARG A 49 3.67 33.28 -0.68
C ARG A 49 2.39 33.22 0.13
N VAL A 50 2.16 32.12 0.84
CA VAL A 50 1.05 31.95 1.79
C VAL A 50 1.66 31.83 3.17
N LEU A 51 1.66 32.92 3.94
CA LEU A 51 2.46 33.03 5.16
C LEU A 51 1.60 33.40 6.37
N ARG A 52 1.70 32.68 7.49
CA ARG A 52 1.07 33.08 8.77
C ARG A 52 -0.44 33.35 8.67
N ASN A 53 -1.15 32.52 7.93
CA ASN A 53 -2.61 32.61 7.83
C ASN A 53 -3.28 31.56 8.71
N VAL A 54 -4.51 31.85 9.12
CA VAL A 54 -5.44 30.90 9.72
C VAL A 54 -6.51 30.57 8.68
N ILE A 55 -6.48 29.34 8.18
CA ILE A 55 -7.35 28.82 7.12
C ILE A 55 -8.17 27.69 7.75
N GLY A 56 -9.48 27.88 7.86
CA GLY A 56 -10.31 26.91 8.54
C GLY A 56 -11.79 27.09 8.25
N GLU A 57 -12.59 26.11 8.69
CA GLU A 57 -13.98 25.92 8.28
C GLU A 57 -14.09 25.75 6.75
N ALA A 58 -14.08 24.48 6.31
CA ALA A 58 -14.27 24.01 4.94
C ALA A 58 -13.08 24.13 3.97
N GLY A 59 -12.05 24.96 4.21
CA GLY A 59 -11.01 25.25 3.20
C GLY A 59 -9.58 24.80 3.48
N GLY A 60 -8.85 24.42 2.42
CA GLY A 60 -7.39 24.26 2.41
C GLY A 60 -6.69 25.26 1.46
N VAL A 61 -5.42 25.00 1.13
CA VAL A 61 -4.64 25.75 0.14
C VAL A 61 -4.49 24.92 -1.13
N TRP A 62 -4.99 25.42 -2.25
CA TRP A 62 -4.79 24.79 -3.56
C TRP A 62 -3.83 25.64 -4.40
N VAL A 63 -2.65 25.09 -4.70
CA VAL A 63 -1.69 25.66 -5.64
C VAL A 63 -1.79 24.89 -6.95
N ARG A 64 -2.31 25.56 -7.98
CA ARG A 64 -2.65 24.97 -9.28
C ARG A 64 -1.44 24.85 -10.21
N ASP A 65 -1.55 23.95 -11.18
CA ASP A 65 -0.64 23.80 -12.31
C ASP A 65 -0.37 25.15 -12.99
N GLY A 66 0.88 25.37 -13.40
CA GLY A 66 1.37 26.66 -13.89
C GLY A 66 2.03 27.53 -12.82
N SER A 67 2.09 27.04 -11.58
CA SER A 67 2.73 27.74 -10.46
C SER A 67 4.21 27.40 -10.30
N ARG A 68 4.99 28.35 -9.82
CA ARG A 68 6.41 28.15 -9.47
C ARG A 68 6.82 29.03 -8.29
N ASP A 69 7.97 28.73 -7.70
CA ASP A 69 8.53 29.46 -6.56
C ASP A 69 7.48 29.58 -5.43
N VAL A 70 6.94 28.45 -5.01
CA VAL A 70 5.81 28.34 -4.08
C VAL A 70 6.34 28.22 -2.66
N CYS A 71 5.82 29.06 -1.75
CA CYS A 71 6.12 28.98 -0.32
C CYS A 71 4.81 29.05 0.47
N VAL A 72 4.54 28.00 1.24
CA VAL A 72 3.42 27.90 2.19
C VAL A 72 4.04 27.69 3.56
N GLU A 73 4.09 28.74 4.38
CA GLU A 73 4.87 28.74 5.62
C GLU A 73 4.10 29.29 6.82
N ASP A 74 4.30 28.67 7.99
CA ASP A 74 3.76 29.12 9.28
C ASP A 74 2.21 29.28 9.31
N ASN A 75 1.45 28.51 8.52
CA ASN A 75 -0.01 28.60 8.52
C ASN A 75 -0.66 27.60 9.49
N GLU A 76 -1.82 27.99 10.02
CA GLU A 76 -2.76 27.08 10.69
C GLU A 76 -3.85 26.70 9.68
N ILE A 77 -3.92 25.41 9.33
CA ILE A 77 -4.85 24.87 8.32
C ILE A 77 -5.64 23.74 8.98
N GLY A 78 -6.97 23.80 8.97
CA GLY A 78 -7.73 22.67 9.52
C GLY A 78 -9.24 22.71 9.32
N TRP A 79 -9.87 21.56 9.58
CA TRP A 79 -11.33 21.39 9.50
C TRP A 79 -11.90 21.67 8.10
N GLY A 80 -11.11 21.37 7.06
CA GLY A 80 -11.51 21.53 5.66
C GLY A 80 -11.97 20.22 5.02
N GLN A 81 -12.78 20.32 3.96
CA GLN A 81 -13.39 19.17 3.28
C GLN A 81 -12.48 18.44 2.28
N GLY A 82 -11.40 19.10 1.86
CA GLY A 82 -10.39 18.53 0.95
C GLY A 82 -9.02 18.49 1.61
N PRO A 83 -7.94 18.36 0.82
CA PRO A 83 -6.59 18.35 1.38
C PRO A 83 -6.24 19.65 2.09
N GLY A 84 -5.38 19.57 3.10
CA GLY A 84 -4.85 20.76 3.77
C GLY A 84 -4.10 21.64 2.80
N ILE A 85 -3.18 21.02 2.05
CA ILE A 85 -2.49 21.64 0.91
C ILE A 85 -2.60 20.70 -0.29
N LEU A 86 -3.16 21.21 -1.38
CA LEU A 86 -3.27 20.54 -2.68
C LEU A 86 -2.28 21.20 -3.67
N LEU A 87 -1.43 20.40 -4.29
CA LEU A 87 -0.51 20.82 -5.35
C LEU A 87 -0.91 20.22 -6.69
N GLY A 88 -0.95 21.04 -7.73
CA GLY A 88 -1.24 20.61 -9.10
C GLY A 88 -2.73 20.60 -9.44
N GLY A 89 -3.04 20.18 -10.67
CA GLY A 89 -4.39 20.27 -11.25
C GLY A 89 -4.77 21.69 -11.68
N LEU A 90 -5.87 21.79 -12.42
CA LEU A 90 -6.40 23.05 -12.97
C LEU A 90 -7.84 23.26 -12.49
N ALA A 91 -8.28 24.52 -12.43
CA ALA A 91 -9.69 24.82 -12.28
C ALA A 91 -10.44 24.57 -13.60
N GLU A 92 -11.77 24.42 -13.51
CA GLU A 92 -12.64 24.36 -14.69
C GLU A 92 -12.36 25.56 -15.62
N ASP A 93 -12.23 25.27 -16.92
CA ASP A 93 -11.95 26.23 -18.00
C ASP A 93 -10.57 26.94 -17.97
N GLU A 94 -9.63 26.52 -17.13
CA GLU A 94 -8.25 27.02 -17.16
C GLU A 94 -7.31 26.14 -18.01
N ALA A 95 -6.35 26.78 -18.67
CA ALA A 95 -5.26 26.13 -19.37
C ALA A 95 -3.93 26.33 -18.60
N PRO A 96 -2.97 25.39 -18.71
CA PRO A 96 -1.63 25.61 -18.19
C PRO A 96 -0.98 26.84 -18.84
N LEU A 97 -0.14 27.54 -18.07
CA LEU A 97 0.56 28.73 -18.53
C LEU A 97 1.84 28.35 -19.28
N ASP A 98 2.22 29.15 -20.29
CA ASP A 98 3.33 28.87 -21.23
C ASP A 98 4.73 28.67 -20.59
N TRP A 99 4.89 28.92 -19.28
CA TRP A 99 6.19 28.87 -18.60
C TRP A 99 6.44 27.62 -17.75
N VAL A 100 5.39 26.98 -17.25
CA VAL A 100 5.45 25.75 -16.44
C VAL A 100 4.11 25.04 -16.61
N THR A 101 4.13 23.72 -16.78
CA THR A 101 2.91 22.91 -16.95
C THR A 101 2.41 22.30 -15.64
N GLY A 102 3.29 22.04 -14.67
CA GLY A 102 2.95 21.55 -13.32
C GLY A 102 3.20 22.59 -12.21
N VAL A 103 3.68 22.14 -11.05
CA VAL A 103 4.09 23.00 -9.91
C VAL A 103 5.57 22.79 -9.59
N THR A 104 6.35 23.86 -9.46
CA THR A 104 7.83 23.73 -9.28
C THR A 104 8.39 24.61 -8.17
N SER A 105 9.50 24.18 -7.56
CA SER A 105 10.18 24.91 -6.47
C SER A 105 9.22 25.18 -5.32
N VAL A 106 8.78 24.10 -4.68
CA VAL A 106 7.76 24.10 -3.63
C VAL A 106 8.43 23.99 -2.27
N ASP A 107 8.13 24.93 -1.38
CA ASP A 107 8.52 24.90 0.02
C ASP A 107 7.28 24.97 0.91
N ILE A 108 7.00 23.89 1.63
CA ILE A 108 5.91 23.79 2.61
C ILE A 108 6.57 23.62 3.97
N ALA A 109 6.60 24.69 4.75
CA ALA A 109 7.39 24.72 5.97
C ALA A 109 6.60 25.16 7.22
N ALA A 110 6.82 24.52 8.36
CA ALA A 110 6.33 25.00 9.65
C ALA A 110 4.80 25.20 9.76
N ASN A 111 4.00 24.52 8.93
CA ASN A 111 2.54 24.61 9.00
C ASN A 111 1.97 23.64 10.05
N SER A 112 0.86 24.02 10.66
CA SER A 112 0.01 23.13 11.47
C SER A 112 -1.22 22.75 10.64
N ILE A 113 -1.25 21.52 10.13
CA ILE A 113 -2.32 20.96 9.31
C ILE A 113 -3.06 19.91 10.14
N VAL A 114 -4.34 20.14 10.45
CA VAL A 114 -5.09 19.30 11.39
C VAL A 114 -6.52 19.04 10.96
N SER A 115 -7.04 17.84 11.24
CA SER A 115 -8.48 17.57 11.09
C SER A 115 -9.02 17.90 9.70
N MET A 116 -8.25 17.57 8.66
CA MET A 116 -8.71 17.64 7.27
C MET A 116 -9.49 16.38 6.94
N ASP A 117 -10.60 16.51 6.21
CA ASP A 117 -11.40 15.36 5.76
C ASP A 117 -10.59 14.49 4.78
N ASP A 118 -9.65 15.08 4.05
CA ASP A 118 -8.71 14.40 3.14
C ASP A 118 -7.27 14.49 3.67
N SER A 119 -6.29 14.06 2.87
CA SER A 119 -4.87 14.03 3.23
C SER A 119 -4.33 15.41 3.63
N GLY A 120 -3.36 15.44 4.54
CA GLY A 120 -2.77 16.69 5.00
C GLY A 120 -2.13 17.50 3.87
N ILE A 121 -1.23 16.84 3.11
CA ILE A 121 -0.62 17.36 1.89
C ILE A 121 -0.86 16.35 0.76
N TYR A 122 -1.33 16.82 -0.39
CA TYR A 122 -1.71 15.98 -1.52
C TYR A 122 -1.27 16.59 -2.86
N THR A 123 -0.81 15.76 -3.79
CA THR A 123 -0.61 16.15 -5.20
C THR A 123 -1.77 15.66 -6.07
N GLY A 124 -2.42 16.58 -6.78
CA GLY A 124 -3.45 16.27 -7.76
C GLY A 124 -2.87 15.45 -8.91
N ALA A 125 -3.50 14.33 -9.22
CA ALA A 125 -3.10 13.50 -10.36
C ALA A 125 -3.54 14.13 -11.68
N ALA A 126 -2.76 13.92 -12.74
CA ALA A 126 -3.20 14.20 -14.10
C ALA A 126 -4.46 13.37 -14.40
N GLN A 127 -5.54 14.03 -14.83
CA GLN A 127 -6.84 13.37 -15.00
C GLN A 127 -6.95 12.61 -16.32
N THR A 128 -6.14 12.96 -17.32
CA THR A 128 -6.12 12.29 -18.63
C THR A 128 -4.70 12.00 -19.12
N PRO A 129 -4.52 11.02 -20.03
CA PRO A 129 -3.25 10.77 -20.72
C PRO A 129 -2.70 12.00 -21.46
N ASP A 130 -3.59 12.83 -22.02
CA ASP A 130 -3.23 14.07 -22.70
C ASP A 130 -2.70 15.11 -21.71
N ASP A 131 -3.18 15.12 -20.46
CA ASP A 131 -2.68 16.01 -19.41
C ASP A 131 -1.27 15.60 -18.99
N LEU A 132 -1.05 14.30 -18.84
CA LEU A 132 0.25 13.74 -18.50
C LEU A 132 1.29 13.98 -19.60
N ALA A 133 0.91 13.83 -20.88
CA ALA A 133 1.78 14.14 -22.02
C ALA A 133 2.14 15.64 -22.10
N LYS A 134 1.32 16.52 -21.50
CA LYS A 134 1.60 17.95 -21.36
C LYS A 134 2.36 18.28 -20.07
N GLY A 135 2.67 17.30 -19.23
CA GLY A 135 3.32 17.50 -17.93
C GLY A 135 2.45 18.28 -16.93
N LEU A 136 1.12 18.16 -17.04
CA LEU A 136 0.17 18.62 -16.01
C LEU A 136 0.21 17.65 -14.81
N GLY A 137 0.00 18.16 -13.59
CA GLY A 137 0.07 17.37 -12.36
C GLY A 137 1.48 17.03 -11.87
N ASP A 138 2.53 17.30 -12.65
CA ASP A 138 3.93 17.06 -12.23
C ASP A 138 4.37 18.09 -11.18
N VAL A 139 4.92 17.62 -10.06
CA VAL A 139 5.35 18.47 -8.95
C VAL A 139 6.83 18.27 -8.64
N ARG A 140 7.64 19.33 -8.78
CA ARG A 140 9.12 19.24 -8.76
C ARG A 140 9.78 20.15 -7.72
N ASP A 141 10.95 19.75 -7.26
CA ASP A 141 11.76 20.48 -6.27
C ASP A 141 10.93 20.75 -5.02
N VAL A 142 10.48 19.66 -4.38
CA VAL A 142 9.52 19.70 -3.27
C VAL A 142 10.27 19.58 -1.96
N ASN A 143 10.14 20.60 -1.11
CA ASN A 143 10.60 20.59 0.26
C ASN A 143 9.41 20.67 1.22
N ILE A 144 9.23 19.65 2.06
CA ILE A 144 8.20 19.61 3.11
C ILE A 144 8.93 19.49 4.44
N SER A 145 8.96 20.58 5.21
CA SER A 145 9.77 20.62 6.43
C SER A 145 9.07 21.18 7.67
N ARG A 146 9.35 20.61 8.85
CA ARG A 146 8.86 21.12 10.14
C ARG A 146 7.33 21.27 10.25
N ASN A 147 6.55 20.55 9.45
CA ASN A 147 5.10 20.60 9.52
C ASN A 147 4.58 19.66 10.61
N ARG A 148 3.47 20.05 11.24
CA ARG A 148 2.67 19.19 12.11
C ARG A 148 1.41 18.79 11.35
N ILE A 149 1.30 17.52 10.97
CA ILE A 149 0.19 16.97 10.17
C ILE A 149 -0.51 15.89 11.00
N VAL A 150 -1.65 16.24 11.60
CA VAL A 150 -2.28 15.37 12.60
C VAL A 150 -3.77 15.22 12.40
N GLY A 151 -4.26 13.98 12.44
CA GLY A 151 -5.70 13.72 12.37
C GLY A 151 -6.29 14.15 11.04
N CYS A 152 -5.62 13.96 9.91
CA CYS A 152 -6.18 14.19 8.57
C CYS A 152 -6.70 12.88 7.97
N ALA A 153 -7.26 12.93 6.75
CA ALA A 153 -7.78 11.78 6.01
C ALA A 153 -8.92 11.02 6.72
N TRP A 154 -9.91 11.75 7.25
CA TRP A 154 -11.07 11.15 7.93
C TRP A 154 -12.08 10.54 6.97
N ARG A 155 -12.17 11.04 5.74
CA ARG A 155 -13.16 10.58 4.77
C ARG A 155 -12.56 9.50 3.89
N GLU A 156 -13.20 8.33 3.89
CA GLU A 156 -12.91 7.30 2.90
C GLU A 156 -13.16 7.84 1.49
N ARG A 157 -12.15 7.74 0.63
CA ARG A 157 -12.31 8.08 -0.78
C ARG A 157 -12.95 6.91 -1.52
N PRO A 158 -13.99 7.16 -2.34
CA PRO A 158 -14.49 6.17 -3.29
C PRO A 158 -13.34 5.70 -4.19
N ALA A 159 -13.26 4.40 -4.50
CA ALA A 159 -12.17 3.85 -5.28
C ALA A 159 -12.24 4.30 -6.74
N SER A 160 -11.77 5.50 -7.02
CA SER A 160 -11.56 5.97 -8.41
C SER A 160 -10.34 5.30 -9.07
N SER A 161 -9.54 4.56 -8.29
CA SER A 161 -8.35 3.81 -8.68
C SER A 161 -8.35 2.40 -8.07
N GLU A 162 -7.60 1.48 -8.71
CA GLU A 162 -7.45 0.08 -8.28
C GLU A 162 -6.82 -0.06 -6.88
N VAL A 163 -6.15 1.00 -6.41
CA VAL A 163 -5.61 1.14 -5.05
C VAL A 163 -5.95 2.54 -4.53
N SER A 164 -6.62 2.63 -3.37
CA SER A 164 -6.93 3.90 -2.70
C SER A 164 -5.79 4.29 -1.77
N VAL A 165 -5.36 5.56 -1.81
CA VAL A 165 -4.28 6.06 -0.94
C VAL A 165 -4.67 7.40 -0.34
N VAL A 166 -4.64 7.45 0.99
CA VAL A 166 -4.83 8.65 1.80
C VAL A 166 -3.80 8.65 2.93
N GLY A 167 -3.54 9.81 3.53
CA GLY A 167 -2.54 9.87 4.59
C GLY A 167 -2.16 11.26 5.07
N GLY A 168 -1.06 11.33 5.80
CA GLY A 168 -0.46 12.61 6.19
C GLY A 168 0.06 13.37 4.97
N ILE A 169 0.97 12.74 4.23
CA ILE A 169 1.56 13.26 2.99
C ILE A 169 1.38 12.23 1.88
N VAL A 170 0.73 12.62 0.79
CA VAL A 170 0.49 11.76 -0.39
C VAL A 170 0.99 12.46 -1.64
N LEU A 171 2.06 11.92 -2.22
CA LEU A 171 2.73 12.45 -3.41
C LEU A 171 2.66 11.44 -4.55
N ASN A 172 2.25 11.91 -5.72
CA ASN A 172 2.24 11.18 -6.98
C ASN A 172 2.94 12.04 -8.03
N ASP A 173 3.69 11.41 -8.93
CA ASP A 173 4.33 12.08 -10.07
C ASP A 173 5.20 13.27 -9.62
N THR A 174 6.12 13.00 -8.69
CA THR A 174 6.97 14.01 -8.06
C THR A 174 8.45 13.81 -8.33
N SER A 175 9.24 14.89 -8.31
CA SER A 175 10.69 14.80 -8.42
C SER A 175 11.45 15.72 -7.46
N ARG A 176 12.61 15.25 -6.99
CA ARG A 176 13.51 15.93 -6.05
C ARG A 176 12.74 16.31 -4.78
N VAL A 177 12.28 15.29 -4.08
CA VAL A 177 11.41 15.40 -2.90
C VAL A 177 12.27 15.28 -1.64
N LEU A 178 12.17 16.29 -0.77
CA LEU A 178 12.76 16.33 0.56
C LEU A 178 11.64 16.45 1.59
N ILE A 179 11.47 15.45 2.44
CA ILE A 179 10.50 15.44 3.54
C ILE A 179 11.30 15.32 4.83
N HIS A 180 11.37 16.39 5.62
CA HIS A 180 12.21 16.35 6.82
C HIS A 180 11.70 17.12 8.04
N GLU A 181 12.06 16.66 9.23
CA GLU A 181 11.70 17.31 10.51
C GLU A 181 10.17 17.43 10.73
N ASN A 182 9.34 16.63 10.07
CA ASN A 182 7.88 16.69 10.23
C ASN A 182 7.39 15.78 11.36
N HIS A 183 6.25 16.17 11.95
CA HIS A 183 5.48 15.33 12.85
C HIS A 183 4.16 14.94 12.19
N ILE A 184 4.02 13.66 11.84
CA ILE A 184 2.92 13.11 11.05
C ILE A 184 2.24 12.02 11.86
N ALA A 185 1.07 12.28 12.40
CA ALA A 185 0.45 11.34 13.34
C ALA A 185 -1.07 11.23 13.24
N GLU A 186 -1.60 10.06 13.60
CA GLU A 186 -3.04 9.83 13.77
C GLU A 186 -3.86 10.17 12.51
N ASN A 187 -3.29 10.07 11.32
CA ASN A 187 -4.02 10.32 10.07
C ASN A 187 -4.71 9.03 9.59
N GLY A 188 -5.95 9.13 9.13
CA GLY A 188 -6.79 8.00 8.72
C GLY A 188 -7.65 7.41 9.84
N GLU A 189 -8.96 7.31 9.63
CA GLU A 189 -9.86 6.45 10.45
C GLU A 189 -9.86 4.98 9.97
N GLY A 190 -9.44 4.75 8.72
CA GLY A 190 -9.20 3.44 8.10
C GLY A 190 -7.75 3.31 7.62
N PRO A 191 -7.47 2.47 6.60
CA PRO A 191 -6.13 2.33 6.05
C PRO A 191 -5.57 3.65 5.51
N ALA A 192 -4.39 4.03 5.99
CA ALA A 192 -3.72 5.25 5.59
C ALA A 192 -2.20 5.16 5.72
N CYS A 193 -1.50 5.97 4.93
CA CYS A 193 -0.07 6.11 5.04
C CYS A 193 0.33 7.32 5.89
N GLY A 194 1.46 7.25 6.60
CA GLY A 194 2.12 8.46 7.10
C GLY A 194 2.65 9.29 5.94
N VAL A 195 3.52 8.69 5.14
CA VAL A 195 4.05 9.24 3.89
C VAL A 195 3.85 8.24 2.77
N PHE A 196 3.23 8.67 1.68
CA PHE A 196 3.16 7.94 0.43
C PHE A 196 3.81 8.72 -0.70
N ALA A 197 4.65 8.04 -1.48
CA ALA A 197 5.28 8.56 -2.69
C ALA A 197 5.16 7.55 -3.84
N GLY A 198 4.23 7.78 -4.76
CA GLY A 198 4.06 7.00 -5.99
C GLY A 198 4.74 7.70 -7.18
N ALA A 199 5.40 6.93 -8.04
CA ALA A 199 6.08 7.46 -9.24
C ALA A 199 6.98 8.67 -8.91
N CYS A 200 7.89 8.47 -7.95
CA CYS A 200 8.72 9.54 -7.40
C CYS A 200 10.18 9.43 -7.89
N GLU A 201 10.78 10.54 -8.29
CA GLU A 201 12.22 10.62 -8.60
C GLU A 201 12.98 11.31 -7.48
N GLY A 202 13.97 10.63 -6.88
CA GLY A 202 14.81 11.20 -5.81
C GLY A 202 14.01 11.55 -4.57
N LEU A 203 13.67 10.52 -3.78
CA LEU A 203 12.93 10.63 -2.53
C LEU A 203 13.87 10.68 -1.33
N GLU A 204 13.84 11.77 -0.56
CA GLU A 204 14.47 11.87 0.75
C GLU A 204 13.40 12.01 1.84
N VAL A 205 13.44 11.12 2.84
CA VAL A 205 12.59 11.20 4.05
C VAL A 205 13.52 11.12 5.25
N THR A 206 13.75 12.24 5.93
CA THR A 206 14.75 12.34 7.00
C THR A 206 14.27 13.02 8.26
N ASP A 207 14.70 12.57 9.44
CA ASP A 207 14.42 13.26 10.71
C ASP A 207 12.91 13.46 11.02
N ASN A 208 12.04 12.59 10.51
CA ASN A 208 10.60 12.68 10.76
C ASN A 208 10.15 11.81 11.93
N THR A 209 9.08 12.22 12.59
CA THR A 209 8.33 11.40 13.54
C THR A 209 6.97 11.06 12.93
N ILE A 210 6.78 9.78 12.59
CA ILE A 210 5.60 9.27 11.87
C ILE A 210 4.94 8.21 12.76
N LEU A 211 3.77 8.51 13.33
CA LEU A 211 3.19 7.70 14.40
C LEU A 211 1.72 7.39 14.14
N ASP A 212 1.34 6.12 14.28
CA ASP A 212 -0.06 5.69 14.43
C ASP A 212 -0.97 6.21 13.30
N ASN A 213 -0.46 6.21 12.06
CA ASN A 213 -1.25 6.51 10.88
C ASN A 213 -1.92 5.22 10.39
N GLY A 214 -3.19 5.33 10.03
CA GLY A 214 -4.06 4.21 9.80
C GLY A 214 -4.46 3.50 11.10
N THR A 215 -5.59 2.80 11.05
CA THR A 215 -6.07 1.98 12.16
C THR A 215 -5.51 0.56 12.07
N ALA A 216 -5.46 -0.14 13.20
CA ALA A 216 -5.31 -1.59 13.11
C ALA A 216 -6.59 -2.08 12.43
N LEU A 217 -6.46 -2.78 11.30
CA LEU A 217 -7.54 -3.55 10.69
C LEU A 217 -8.01 -4.57 11.74
N GLU A 218 -8.94 -4.16 12.60
CA GLU A 218 -10.13 -4.98 12.75
C GLU A 218 -10.70 -5.12 11.33
N ASP A 219 -11.35 -6.24 11.04
CA ASP A 219 -11.82 -6.69 9.72
C ASP A 219 -12.89 -5.75 9.11
N THR A 220 -12.57 -4.46 9.01
CA THR A 220 -13.42 -3.36 8.59
C THR A 220 -12.94 -2.95 7.20
N SER A 221 -12.88 -3.90 6.26
CA SER A 221 -13.51 -3.56 5.01
C SER A 221 -15.01 -3.57 5.32
N GLU A 222 -15.57 -2.44 5.75
CA GLU A 222 -17.03 -2.28 5.80
C GLU A 222 -17.53 -2.26 4.35
N ARG A 223 -17.44 -3.39 3.66
CA ARG A 223 -18.46 -3.72 2.66
C ARG A 223 -19.76 -3.84 3.46
N PRO A 224 -20.87 -3.26 3.01
CA PRO A 224 -22.14 -3.46 3.69
C PRO A 224 -22.43 -4.96 3.74
N CYS A 225 -22.29 -5.52 4.94
CA CYS A 225 -22.51 -6.92 5.24
C CYS A 225 -23.83 -7.07 5.97
N VAL A 226 -24.66 -8.01 5.50
CA VAL A 226 -25.83 -8.47 6.20
C VAL A 226 -25.42 -9.64 7.08
N GLU A 227 -25.39 -9.41 8.39
CA GLU A 227 -24.95 -10.37 9.39
C GLU A 227 -26.14 -11.17 9.95
N PHE A 228 -26.36 -12.38 9.45
CA PHE A 228 -27.48 -13.23 9.88
C PHE A 228 -27.19 -14.00 11.18
N ARG A 229 -25.92 -14.17 11.59
CA ARG A 229 -25.56 -14.88 12.84
C ARG A 229 -26.05 -14.13 14.08
N GLU A 230 -26.11 -12.81 13.99
CA GLU A 230 -26.57 -11.93 15.05
C GLU A 230 -28.10 -11.82 15.13
N MET A 231 -28.81 -12.28 14.10
CA MET A 231 -30.26 -12.26 14.08
C MET A 231 -30.83 -13.39 14.95
N GLY A 232 -31.81 -13.05 15.80
CA GLY A 232 -32.51 -14.07 16.59
C GLY A 232 -33.33 -15.00 15.69
N PRO A 233 -33.43 -16.31 16.00
CA PRO A 233 -34.26 -17.24 15.23
C PRO A 233 -35.72 -16.78 15.11
N GLY A 234 -36.29 -16.85 13.92
CA GLY A 234 -37.63 -16.35 13.65
C GLY A 234 -37.99 -16.30 12.17
N GLU A 235 -39.25 -15.99 11.89
CA GLU A 235 -39.77 -15.78 10.53
C GLU A 235 -39.66 -14.31 10.12
N GLY A 236 -39.46 -14.05 8.83
CA GLY A 236 -39.56 -12.72 8.22
C GLY A 236 -40.25 -12.76 6.86
N GLU A 237 -40.47 -11.62 6.22
CA GLU A 237 -41.05 -11.58 4.88
C GLU A 237 -40.11 -12.21 3.82
N ASN A 238 -40.69 -12.67 2.71
CA ASN A 238 -39.96 -13.12 1.52
C ASN A 238 -40.45 -12.33 0.27
N PRO A 239 -39.63 -11.45 -0.31
CA PRO A 239 -38.19 -11.32 -0.11
C PRO A 239 -37.88 -10.68 1.24
N ARG A 240 -36.80 -11.15 1.86
CA ARG A 240 -36.24 -10.49 3.03
C ARG A 240 -35.38 -9.33 2.55
N ILE A 241 -35.62 -8.12 3.04
CA ILE A 241 -34.84 -6.94 2.65
C ILE A 241 -34.01 -6.50 3.84
N GLU A 242 -32.68 -6.51 3.68
CA GLU A 242 -31.72 -6.05 4.69
C GLU A 242 -30.72 -5.15 3.98
N GLN A 243 -30.49 -3.93 4.49
CA GLN A 243 -29.57 -2.95 3.89
C GLN A 243 -29.77 -2.74 2.37
N ASP A 244 -31.03 -2.66 1.93
CA ASP A 244 -31.45 -2.54 0.52
C ASP A 244 -31.09 -3.73 -0.40
N VAL A 245 -30.56 -4.82 0.15
CA VAL A 245 -30.34 -6.09 -0.55
C VAL A 245 -31.57 -6.99 -0.34
N ALA A 246 -32.08 -7.57 -1.43
CA ALA A 246 -33.26 -8.43 -1.40
C ALA A 246 -32.89 -9.91 -1.51
N PHE A 247 -33.19 -10.68 -0.47
CA PHE A 247 -32.97 -12.12 -0.39
C PHE A 247 -34.28 -12.86 -0.68
N ASN A 248 -34.37 -13.49 -1.85
CA ASN A 248 -35.50 -14.31 -2.27
C ASN A 248 -35.17 -15.79 -2.04
N VAL A 249 -35.86 -16.43 -1.10
CA VAL A 249 -35.67 -17.86 -0.80
C VAL A 249 -36.73 -18.68 -1.52
N PHE A 250 -36.35 -19.77 -2.18
CA PHE A 250 -37.21 -20.66 -2.93
C PHE A 250 -37.15 -22.09 -2.42
N GLY A 251 -38.33 -22.72 -2.35
CA GLY A 251 -38.51 -24.10 -1.97
C GLY A 251 -38.22 -25.07 -3.12
N PHE A 252 -38.40 -26.36 -2.85
CA PHE A 252 -38.05 -27.45 -3.77
C PHE A 252 -38.79 -27.41 -5.12
N GLU A 253 -40.05 -26.97 -5.13
CA GLU A 253 -40.86 -26.89 -6.36
C GLU A 253 -40.61 -25.57 -7.12
N GLY A 254 -39.64 -24.75 -6.66
CA GLY A 254 -39.35 -23.41 -7.18
C GLY A 254 -40.38 -22.35 -6.74
N GLU A 255 -41.23 -22.69 -5.76
CA GLU A 255 -42.13 -21.75 -5.13
C GLU A 255 -41.37 -20.81 -4.20
N ARG A 256 -41.81 -19.56 -4.11
CA ARG A 256 -41.29 -18.61 -3.12
C ARG A 256 -42.24 -18.60 -1.91
N PRO A 257 -41.86 -19.17 -0.75
CA PRO A 257 -42.69 -19.13 0.45
C PRO A 257 -43.05 -17.69 0.83
N GLU A 258 -44.15 -17.49 1.58
CA GLU A 258 -44.53 -16.15 2.06
C GLU A 258 -43.52 -15.58 3.08
N GLN A 259 -42.75 -16.46 3.74
CA GLN A 259 -41.83 -16.09 4.82
C GLN A 259 -40.46 -16.73 4.64
N THR A 260 -39.41 -15.98 4.98
CA THR A 260 -38.05 -16.47 5.20
C THR A 260 -37.88 -16.92 6.66
N ARG A 261 -36.86 -17.74 6.95
CA ARG A 261 -36.60 -18.24 8.32
C ARG A 261 -35.13 -18.06 8.69
N ILE A 262 -34.87 -17.35 9.79
CA ILE A 262 -33.59 -17.42 10.51
C ILE A 262 -33.68 -18.60 11.46
N VAL A 263 -32.76 -19.55 11.34
CA VAL A 263 -32.75 -20.79 12.14
C VAL A 263 -31.37 -21.00 12.76
N GLN A 264 -31.34 -21.83 13.80
CA GLN A 264 -30.10 -22.24 14.45
C GLN A 264 -29.90 -23.74 14.25
N TRP A 265 -28.82 -24.12 13.56
CA TRP A 265 -28.41 -25.52 13.35
C TRP A 265 -27.02 -25.73 13.91
N GLY A 266 -26.91 -26.64 14.90
CA GLY A 266 -25.67 -26.81 15.65
C GLY A 266 -25.26 -25.53 16.38
N GLU A 267 -24.04 -25.08 16.13
CA GLU A 267 -23.49 -23.83 16.70
C GLU A 267 -23.73 -22.61 15.79
N GLN A 268 -24.32 -22.79 14.60
CA GLN A 268 -24.52 -21.72 13.62
C GLN A 268 -25.96 -21.20 13.63
N THR A 269 -26.12 -19.89 13.48
CA THR A 269 -27.39 -19.21 13.23
C THR A 269 -27.29 -18.50 11.89
N GLY A 270 -28.31 -18.59 11.06
CA GLY A 270 -28.32 -17.92 9.75
C GLY A 270 -29.66 -18.02 9.03
N LEU A 271 -29.73 -17.40 7.86
CA LEU A 271 -30.88 -17.51 6.95
C LEU A 271 -30.91 -18.91 6.34
N ASN A 272 -32.02 -19.63 6.49
CA ASN A 272 -32.22 -20.89 5.76
C ASN A 272 -32.37 -20.58 4.26
N CYS A 273 -31.44 -21.08 3.45
CA CYS A 273 -31.44 -20.87 2.01
C CYS A 273 -32.47 -21.73 1.25
N GLU A 274 -33.10 -22.69 1.95
CA GLU A 274 -33.96 -23.71 1.36
C GLU A 274 -33.30 -24.43 0.17
N PHE A 275 -33.89 -24.40 -1.02
CA PHE A 275 -33.31 -25.05 -2.21
C PHE A 275 -32.57 -24.07 -3.12
N GLU A 276 -33.03 -22.84 -3.19
CA GLU A 276 -32.38 -21.79 -3.97
C GLU A 276 -32.59 -20.45 -3.28
N THR A 277 -31.54 -19.64 -3.20
CA THR A 277 -31.64 -18.26 -2.73
C THR A 277 -31.09 -17.31 -3.78
N VAL A 278 -31.95 -16.40 -4.25
CA VAL A 278 -31.59 -15.36 -5.22
C VAL A 278 -31.47 -14.03 -4.48
N ILE A 279 -30.28 -13.44 -4.54
CA ILE A 279 -29.94 -12.18 -3.88
C ILE A 279 -29.86 -11.10 -4.96
N ASP A 280 -30.79 -10.14 -4.95
CA ASP A 280 -30.79 -8.99 -5.86
C ASP A 280 -30.12 -7.79 -5.17
N LEU A 281 -29.12 -7.21 -5.86
CA LEU A 281 -28.35 -6.07 -5.35
C LEU A 281 -29.00 -4.74 -5.80
N PRO A 282 -28.94 -3.67 -4.97
CA PRO A 282 -29.54 -2.37 -5.31
C PRO A 282 -28.84 -1.66 -6.48
N SER A 283 -27.56 -1.97 -6.71
CA SER A 283 -26.75 -1.54 -7.84
C SER A 283 -25.73 -2.61 -8.18
N THR A 284 -25.09 -2.50 -9.36
CA THR A 284 -24.01 -3.41 -9.73
C THR A 284 -22.79 -3.22 -8.83
N VAL A 285 -22.14 -4.33 -8.45
CA VAL A 285 -20.91 -4.35 -7.64
C VAL A 285 -19.85 -5.25 -8.28
N PRO A 286 -18.56 -5.02 -8.07
CA PRO A 286 -17.50 -5.83 -8.68
C PRO A 286 -17.18 -7.12 -7.94
N LEU A 287 -17.62 -7.25 -6.68
CA LEU A 287 -17.30 -8.35 -5.79
C LEU A 287 -18.44 -8.62 -4.81
N VAL A 288 -18.70 -9.90 -4.55
CA VAL A 288 -19.60 -10.37 -3.50
C VAL A 288 -18.92 -11.46 -2.69
N GLU A 289 -19.27 -11.55 -1.42
CA GLU A 289 -18.75 -12.54 -0.50
C GLU A 289 -19.91 -13.15 0.28
N SER A 290 -19.93 -14.47 0.41
CA SER A 290 -21.00 -15.19 1.09
C SER A 290 -20.42 -16.25 2.00
N THR A 291 -20.72 -16.15 3.30
CA THR A 291 -20.36 -17.17 4.28
C THR A 291 -21.52 -18.13 4.47
N LEU A 292 -21.28 -19.39 4.11
CA LEU A 292 -22.26 -20.47 4.09
C LEU A 292 -21.87 -21.58 5.08
N ALA A 293 -22.86 -22.19 5.73
CA ALA A 293 -22.68 -23.41 6.50
C ALA A 293 -23.62 -24.50 5.98
N ALA A 294 -23.04 -25.57 5.44
CA ALA A 294 -23.78 -26.68 4.86
C ALA A 294 -23.76 -27.90 5.80
N PHE A 295 -24.88 -28.63 5.86
CA PHE A 295 -25.06 -29.76 6.78
C PHE A 295 -25.33 -31.12 6.09
N ALA A 296 -25.81 -31.14 4.84
CA ALA A 296 -25.98 -32.38 4.04
C ALA A 296 -25.17 -32.41 2.74
N SER A 297 -25.36 -31.43 1.86
CA SER A 297 -24.68 -31.33 0.55
C SER A 297 -24.02 -29.95 0.35
N PRO A 298 -22.86 -29.88 -0.34
CA PRO A 298 -22.19 -28.62 -0.61
C PRO A 298 -23.06 -27.74 -1.51
N ALA A 299 -23.03 -26.44 -1.26
CA ALA A 299 -23.73 -25.47 -2.11
C ALA A 299 -22.88 -25.09 -3.32
N TRP A 300 -23.55 -24.58 -4.34
CA TRP A 300 -22.95 -23.92 -5.50
C TRP A 300 -23.49 -22.48 -5.57
N ILE A 301 -22.62 -21.53 -5.87
CA ILE A 301 -22.95 -20.10 -5.91
C ILE A 301 -22.52 -19.49 -7.24
N GLU A 302 -23.34 -18.60 -7.79
CA GLU A 302 -23.11 -17.91 -9.06
C GLU A 302 -23.35 -16.41 -8.92
N ALA A 303 -22.46 -15.62 -9.52
CA ALA A 303 -22.61 -14.18 -9.68
C ALA A 303 -23.08 -13.87 -11.11
N ILE A 304 -24.10 -13.02 -11.24
CA ILE A 304 -24.81 -12.75 -12.49
C ILE A 304 -24.78 -11.25 -12.81
N ASP A 305 -24.46 -10.90 -14.05
CA ASP A 305 -24.47 -9.52 -14.55
C ASP A 305 -25.88 -8.99 -14.87
N PRO A 306 -26.07 -7.68 -15.16
CA PRO A 306 -27.37 -7.13 -15.55
C PRO A 306 -27.99 -7.76 -16.80
N ASP A 307 -27.18 -8.35 -17.68
CA ASP A 307 -27.62 -9.01 -18.91
C ASP A 307 -28.03 -10.47 -18.68
N GLY A 308 -27.83 -10.99 -17.47
CA GLY A 308 -28.20 -12.34 -17.05
C GLY A 308 -27.14 -13.41 -17.33
N ALA A 309 -25.90 -13.02 -17.65
CA ALA A 309 -24.79 -13.95 -17.82
C ALA A 309 -24.06 -14.20 -16.49
N THR A 310 -23.62 -15.44 -16.27
CA THR A 310 -22.76 -15.80 -15.13
C THR A 310 -21.37 -15.17 -15.33
N VAL A 311 -20.99 -14.30 -14.40
CA VAL A 311 -19.69 -13.61 -14.35
C VAL A 311 -18.64 -14.51 -13.70
N ASP A 312 -19.02 -15.14 -12.59
CA ASP A 312 -18.17 -16.03 -11.80
C ASP A 312 -19.04 -17.00 -11.01
N SER A 313 -18.45 -18.10 -10.54
CA SER A 313 -19.16 -19.14 -9.83
C SER A 313 -18.22 -20.07 -9.06
N GLN A 314 -18.66 -20.54 -7.90
CA GLN A 314 -17.86 -21.36 -6.99
C GLN A 314 -18.69 -22.46 -6.32
N GLN A 315 -18.01 -23.55 -5.96
CA GLN A 315 -18.60 -24.66 -5.21
C GLN A 315 -18.00 -24.71 -3.81
N MET A 316 -18.84 -24.92 -2.79
CA MET A 316 -18.37 -25.23 -1.44
C MET A 316 -17.53 -26.51 -1.44
N ARG A 317 -16.60 -26.62 -0.50
CA ARG A 317 -15.83 -27.85 -0.30
C ARG A 317 -16.73 -28.93 0.32
N ASP A 318 -16.37 -30.19 0.09
CA ASP A 318 -17.10 -31.38 0.56
C ASP A 318 -16.95 -31.67 2.09
N ASP A 319 -16.71 -30.66 2.92
CA ASP A 319 -16.57 -30.74 4.38
C ASP A 319 -17.90 -30.40 5.09
N MET A 320 -18.82 -31.36 5.00
CA MET A 320 -20.21 -31.27 5.46
C MET A 320 -20.38 -31.48 6.97
N ASN A 321 -19.92 -30.54 7.79
CA ASN A 321 -20.02 -30.60 9.26
C ASN A 321 -20.55 -29.31 9.90
N GLY A 322 -21.20 -28.44 9.12
CA GLY A 322 -21.69 -27.14 9.59
C GLY A 322 -20.59 -26.13 9.88
N GLN A 323 -19.35 -26.37 9.41
CA GLN A 323 -18.29 -25.37 9.48
C GLN A 323 -18.56 -24.26 8.45
N PRO A 324 -18.49 -22.98 8.86
CA PRO A 324 -18.61 -21.86 7.95
C PRO A 324 -17.52 -21.90 6.86
N GLN A 325 -17.94 -21.67 5.61
CA GLN A 325 -17.04 -21.45 4.48
C GLN A 325 -17.44 -20.16 3.78
N THR A 326 -16.45 -19.34 3.48
CA THR A 326 -16.63 -18.08 2.76
C THR A 326 -16.25 -18.27 1.31
N LEU A 327 -17.15 -17.89 0.40
CA LEU A 327 -16.95 -17.91 -1.05
C LEU A 327 -16.96 -16.46 -1.57
N GLU A 328 -15.93 -16.10 -2.35
CA GLU A 328 -15.74 -14.74 -2.90
C GLU A 328 -15.93 -14.82 -4.41
N LEU A 329 -16.95 -14.15 -4.97
CA LEU A 329 -17.21 -14.13 -6.43
C LEU A 329 -17.00 -12.73 -6.99
N GLY A 330 -16.28 -12.62 -8.12
CA GLY A 330 -15.88 -11.32 -8.69
C GLY A 330 -15.66 -11.34 -10.20
N GLY A 331 -15.13 -10.24 -10.75
CA GLY A 331 -14.65 -10.19 -12.14
C GLY A 331 -15.58 -9.51 -13.17
N GLY A 332 -16.62 -8.80 -12.72
CA GLY A 332 -17.53 -8.07 -13.60
C GLY A 332 -18.57 -7.24 -12.84
N GLU A 333 -19.53 -6.63 -13.52
CA GLU A 333 -20.63 -5.88 -12.89
C GLU A 333 -21.69 -6.86 -12.37
N ILE A 334 -21.62 -7.27 -11.11
CA ILE A 334 -22.55 -8.23 -10.49
C ILE A 334 -23.81 -7.50 -10.07
N SER A 335 -24.97 -7.93 -10.57
CA SER A 335 -26.29 -7.39 -10.17
C SER A 335 -27.10 -8.36 -9.31
N ARG A 336 -26.76 -9.65 -9.37
CA ARG A 336 -27.47 -10.73 -8.70
C ARG A 336 -26.52 -11.85 -8.31
N VAL A 337 -26.81 -12.52 -7.19
CA VAL A 337 -26.14 -13.75 -6.76
C VAL A 337 -27.17 -14.85 -6.60
N VAL A 338 -26.84 -16.07 -7.02
CA VAL A 338 -27.71 -17.25 -6.86
C VAL A 338 -26.97 -18.31 -6.08
N ILE A 339 -27.56 -18.75 -4.97
CA ILE A 339 -27.06 -19.83 -4.12
C ILE A 339 -27.97 -21.05 -4.35
N HIS A 340 -27.37 -22.14 -4.78
CA HIS A 340 -28.04 -23.42 -5.02
C HIS A 340 -27.74 -24.39 -3.88
N ALA A 341 -28.79 -24.90 -3.26
CA ALA A 341 -28.72 -25.81 -2.12
C ALA A 341 -29.48 -27.11 -2.44
N ASP A 342 -28.76 -28.20 -2.71
CA ASP A 342 -29.38 -29.43 -3.21
C ASP A 342 -30.29 -30.16 -2.20
N GLN A 343 -30.22 -29.86 -0.90
CA GLN A 343 -30.86 -30.67 0.17
C GLN A 343 -31.53 -29.87 1.33
N ASP A 344 -31.91 -28.59 1.17
CA ASP A 344 -32.57 -27.78 2.25
C ASP A 344 -31.84 -27.82 3.60
N GLU A 345 -30.50 -27.84 3.53
CA GLU A 345 -29.60 -27.94 4.68
C GLU A 345 -28.39 -27.00 4.50
N LEU A 346 -28.68 -25.75 4.10
CA LEU A 346 -27.72 -24.67 3.95
C LEU A 346 -28.15 -23.40 4.71
N LEU A 347 -27.25 -22.84 5.50
CA LEU A 347 -27.41 -21.52 6.12
C LEU A 347 -26.52 -20.49 5.43
N LEU A 348 -27.10 -19.35 5.06
CA LEU A 348 -26.36 -18.11 4.79
C LEU A 348 -26.14 -17.38 6.12
N LEU A 349 -24.88 -17.28 6.52
CA LEU A 349 -24.47 -16.68 7.79
C LEU A 349 -24.18 -15.19 7.64
N GLU A 350 -23.53 -14.82 6.53
CA GLU A 350 -23.12 -13.45 6.24
C GLU A 350 -23.12 -13.25 4.72
N PHE A 351 -23.54 -12.08 4.27
CA PHE A 351 -23.48 -11.69 2.86
C PHE A 351 -22.95 -10.26 2.75
N CYS A 352 -21.86 -10.08 2.02
CA CYS A 352 -21.25 -8.78 1.78
C CYS A 352 -21.23 -8.49 0.27
N ALA A 353 -21.56 -7.26 -0.11
CA ALA A 353 -21.52 -6.81 -1.51
C ALA A 353 -20.87 -5.44 -1.61
N GLY A 354 -19.87 -5.28 -2.48
CA GLY A 354 -19.18 -4.01 -2.67
C GLY A 354 -17.79 -4.15 -3.27
N GLU A 355 -17.03 -3.07 -3.26
CA GLU A 355 -15.63 -3.10 -3.67
C GLU A 355 -14.75 -3.65 -2.54
N LYS A 356 -13.79 -4.52 -2.89
CA LYS A 356 -12.65 -4.77 -1.99
C LYS A 356 -11.80 -3.51 -2.03
N GLN A 357 -11.98 -2.64 -1.05
CA GLN A 357 -11.17 -1.44 -0.97
C GLN A 357 -9.73 -1.84 -0.65
N GLN A 358 -8.93 -1.92 -1.71
CA GLN A 358 -7.49 -2.09 -1.64
C GLN A 358 -6.90 -0.75 -1.23
N ALA A 359 -6.89 -0.46 0.06
CA ALA A 359 -6.29 0.75 0.59
C ALA A 359 -4.91 0.44 1.18
N LEU A 360 -3.89 1.19 0.77
CA LEU A 360 -2.52 1.03 1.28
C LEU A 360 -2.43 1.58 2.71
N GLN A 361 -1.69 0.87 3.58
CA GLN A 361 -1.40 1.33 4.92
C GLN A 361 0.04 1.05 5.33
N GLY A 362 0.75 2.11 5.69
CA GLY A 362 2.10 1.99 6.18
C GLY A 362 2.68 3.28 6.74
N GLY A 363 3.86 3.19 7.34
CA GLY A 363 4.58 4.36 7.82
C GLY A 363 5.09 5.23 6.67
N ILE A 364 6.08 4.71 5.95
CA ILE A 364 6.63 5.31 4.73
C ILE A 364 6.49 4.30 3.58
N VAL A 365 5.74 4.67 2.54
CA VAL A 365 5.50 3.83 1.36
C VAL A 365 6.00 4.56 0.12
N GLY A 366 7.02 4.02 -0.53
CA GLY A 366 7.55 4.49 -1.81
C GLY A 366 7.32 3.46 -2.90
N LEU A 367 6.46 3.78 -3.87
CA LEU A 367 6.18 2.92 -5.01
C LEU A 367 6.77 3.52 -6.29
N PHE A 368 7.54 2.71 -7.01
CA PHE A 368 8.23 3.12 -8.23
C PHE A 368 9.16 4.34 -8.03
N VAL A 369 10.00 4.27 -7.01
CA VAL A 369 10.99 5.32 -6.72
C VAL A 369 12.22 5.17 -7.60
N THR A 370 12.66 6.23 -8.28
CA THR A 370 13.79 6.16 -9.22
C THR A 370 14.87 7.20 -8.96
N GLY A 371 16.10 6.89 -9.39
CA GLY A 371 17.23 7.84 -9.35
C GLY A 371 17.52 8.46 -10.73
N ALA A 372 17.63 9.79 -10.76
CA ALA A 372 17.96 10.66 -11.91
C ALA A 372 16.88 10.79 -13.03
N PRO A 373 16.78 11.96 -13.67
CA PRO A 373 15.58 12.36 -14.41
C PRO A 373 15.48 11.77 -15.81
N SER A 374 14.23 11.52 -16.25
CA SER A 374 13.84 11.30 -17.65
C SER A 374 13.86 12.58 -18.51
N ASP A 375 14.04 13.76 -17.91
CA ASP A 375 13.48 15.01 -18.45
C ASP A 375 14.47 16.03 -19.06
N GLU A 376 15.68 15.63 -19.48
CA GLU A 376 16.45 16.45 -20.45
C GLU A 376 16.29 15.95 -21.89
N THR A 377 15.06 15.68 -22.32
CA THR A 377 14.73 15.36 -23.72
C THR A 377 14.64 16.59 -24.64
N GLY A 378 14.84 17.80 -24.11
CA GLY A 378 14.98 19.04 -24.89
C GLY A 378 16.43 19.39 -25.26
N ASP A 379 16.83 19.07 -26.50
CA ASP A 379 17.84 19.79 -27.30
C ASP A 379 19.32 19.85 -26.84
N ARG A 380 19.86 18.82 -26.16
CA ARG A 380 21.32 18.70 -25.89
C ARG A 380 22.02 17.52 -26.57
N ASP A 381 23.30 17.74 -26.88
CA ASP A 381 24.26 16.89 -27.62
C ASP A 381 24.42 15.48 -26.98
N PRO A 382 24.39 14.36 -27.74
CA PRO A 382 24.46 13.00 -27.20
C PRO A 382 25.71 12.65 -26.38
N GLU A 383 26.83 13.36 -26.53
CA GLU A 383 28.03 13.13 -25.71
C GLU A 383 27.89 13.69 -24.28
N GLU A 384 27.08 14.74 -24.06
CA GLU A 384 26.77 15.26 -22.71
C GLU A 384 25.71 14.40 -21.99
N ARG A 385 24.85 13.69 -22.73
CA ARG A 385 23.87 12.71 -22.19
C ARG A 385 24.54 11.53 -21.45
N SER A 386 25.82 11.26 -21.72
CA SER A 386 26.58 10.13 -21.14
C SER A 386 27.10 10.40 -19.73
N LEU A 387 26.91 11.60 -19.18
CA LEU A 387 27.21 11.93 -17.79
C LEU A 387 25.93 11.89 -16.93
N LEU A 388 25.07 10.88 -17.14
CA LEU A 388 24.08 10.42 -16.14
C LEU A 388 24.69 10.60 -14.76
N ARG A 389 24.12 11.52 -13.97
CA ARG A 389 24.75 12.02 -12.74
C ARG A 389 25.09 10.86 -11.82
N LYS A 390 26.35 10.40 -11.85
CA LYS A 390 26.90 9.47 -10.87
C LYS A 390 26.63 10.06 -9.49
N GLY A 391 25.75 9.43 -8.71
CA GLY A 391 25.49 9.80 -7.32
C GLY A 391 24.08 10.29 -6.97
N ALA A 392 23.13 10.40 -7.92
CA ALA A 392 21.73 10.59 -7.54
C ALA A 392 21.16 9.28 -6.96
N HIS A 393 20.58 9.33 -5.77
CA HIS A 393 19.91 8.19 -5.15
C HIS A 393 18.45 8.12 -5.64
N ALA A 394 17.88 6.92 -5.64
CA ALA A 394 16.44 6.76 -5.75
C ALA A 394 15.78 7.12 -4.42
N ALA A 395 16.28 6.57 -3.31
CA ALA A 395 15.71 6.81 -1.99
C ALA A 395 16.78 7.02 -0.91
N ARG A 396 16.54 7.97 0.00
CA ARG A 396 17.30 8.19 1.23
C ARG A 396 16.31 8.31 2.40
N ILE A 397 16.22 7.26 3.23
CA ILE A 397 15.35 7.20 4.41
C ILE A 397 16.23 7.17 5.67
N HIS A 398 16.39 8.30 6.36
CA HIS A 398 17.36 8.42 7.44
C HIS A 398 16.77 9.02 8.72
N ASP A 399 17.23 8.59 9.89
CA ASP A 399 16.96 9.28 11.16
C ASP A 399 15.46 9.44 11.49
N ASN A 400 14.59 8.59 10.94
CA ASN A 400 13.15 8.65 11.20
C ASN A 400 12.75 7.77 12.39
N VAL A 401 11.72 8.21 13.11
CA VAL A 401 10.97 7.37 14.05
C VAL A 401 9.62 7.06 13.42
N VAL A 402 9.39 5.80 13.10
CA VAL A 402 8.19 5.35 12.40
C VAL A 402 7.53 4.23 13.19
N VAL A 403 6.31 4.47 13.63
CA VAL A 403 5.48 3.48 14.31
C VAL A 403 4.16 3.37 13.59
N THR A 404 3.84 2.18 13.09
CA THR A 404 2.56 1.89 12.46
C THR A 404 1.72 0.96 13.32
N SER A 405 0.41 1.22 13.36
CA SER A 405 -0.59 0.37 14.02
C SER A 405 -0.64 -1.02 13.38
N GLN A 406 -0.50 -1.07 12.06
CA GLN A 406 -0.42 -2.28 11.25
C GLN A 406 0.21 -1.97 9.88
N GLY A 407 0.74 -2.98 9.19
CA GLY A 407 1.40 -2.82 7.90
C GLY A 407 2.89 -2.55 8.04
N GLN A 408 3.56 -2.22 6.94
CA GLN A 408 4.98 -1.96 6.95
C GLN A 408 5.26 -0.56 7.51
N ALA A 409 6.24 -0.47 8.41
CA ALA A 409 6.81 0.82 8.80
C ALA A 409 7.60 1.43 7.62
N LEU A 410 8.21 0.60 6.77
CA LEU A 410 8.84 1.01 5.53
C LEU A 410 8.55 0.01 4.40
N MET A 411 7.99 0.50 3.30
CA MET A 411 7.88 -0.23 2.03
C MET A 411 8.51 0.60 0.92
N LEU A 412 9.52 0.06 0.22
CA LEU A 412 10.17 0.72 -0.91
C LEU A 412 10.28 -0.20 -2.11
N THR A 413 9.81 0.25 -3.25
CA THR A 413 10.03 -0.39 -4.56
C THR A 413 10.58 0.63 -5.54
N GLY A 414 11.57 0.25 -6.36
CA GLY A 414 12.20 1.23 -7.24
C GLY A 414 13.48 0.79 -7.90
N ALA A 415 14.16 1.72 -8.58
CA ALA A 415 15.42 1.48 -9.28
C ALA A 415 16.39 2.67 -9.10
N GLY A 416 17.57 2.39 -8.55
CA GLY A 416 18.58 3.40 -8.22
C GLY A 416 19.17 3.14 -6.83
N PRO A 417 20.23 3.86 -6.40
CA PRO A 417 20.80 3.69 -5.07
C PRO A 417 19.74 3.96 -3.99
N MET A 418 19.59 3.07 -3.03
CA MET A 418 18.69 3.24 -1.88
C MET A 418 19.47 3.15 -0.58
N SER A 419 19.32 4.15 0.28
CA SER A 419 19.97 4.21 1.59
C SER A 419 18.91 4.35 2.68
N VAL A 420 18.93 3.42 3.63
CA VAL A 420 18.04 3.37 4.79
C VAL A 420 18.92 3.25 6.03
N ALA A 421 19.09 4.32 6.79
CA ALA A 421 20.00 4.29 7.93
C ALA A 421 19.50 5.04 9.16
N ASP A 422 19.91 4.54 10.33
CA ASP A 422 19.71 5.21 11.62
C ASP A 422 18.22 5.48 11.97
N ASN A 423 17.31 4.67 11.43
CA ASN A 423 15.87 4.77 11.72
C ASN A 423 15.45 3.86 12.88
N SER A 424 14.33 4.22 13.50
CA SER A 424 13.55 3.36 14.39
C SER A 424 12.24 2.97 13.69
N PHE A 425 12.14 1.73 13.23
CA PHE A 425 10.95 1.18 12.59
C PHE A 425 10.20 0.25 13.54
N THR A 426 8.91 0.49 13.74
CA THR A 426 8.04 -0.38 14.53
C THR A 426 6.76 -0.65 13.77
N SER A 427 6.41 -1.92 13.63
CA SER A 427 5.10 -2.36 13.18
C SER A 427 4.43 -3.15 14.31
N ARG A 428 3.23 -2.72 14.72
CA ARG A 428 2.43 -3.37 15.78
C ARG A 428 1.44 -4.43 15.24
N GLY A 429 1.46 -4.68 13.94
CA GLY A 429 0.55 -5.62 13.32
C GLY A 429 0.96 -5.93 11.88
N ILE A 430 0.77 -7.18 11.47
CA ILE A 430 1.05 -7.58 10.09
C ILE A 430 -0.12 -7.10 9.24
N GLY A 431 0.13 -6.13 8.38
CA GLY A 431 -0.82 -5.69 7.35
C GLY A 431 -0.58 -6.49 6.07
N ARG A 432 -1.66 -6.93 5.42
CA ARG A 432 -1.59 -7.40 4.05
C ARG A 432 -1.86 -6.20 3.15
N GLU A 433 -0.80 -5.59 2.65
CA GLU A 433 -0.96 -4.61 1.57
C GLU A 433 -1.69 -5.29 0.40
N PRO A 434 -2.54 -4.57 -0.33
CA PRO A 434 -3.18 -5.09 -1.52
C PRO A 434 -2.17 -5.80 -2.42
N THR A 435 -2.54 -6.99 -2.87
CA THR A 435 -1.69 -7.83 -3.70
C THR A 435 -1.23 -6.99 -4.88
N LEU A 436 0.08 -6.80 -5.02
CA LEU A 436 0.65 -6.14 -6.19
C LEU A 436 0.03 -6.76 -7.46
N PRO A 437 -0.17 -6.01 -8.56
CA PRO A 437 -0.79 -6.54 -9.76
C PRO A 437 -0.16 -7.87 -10.20
N GLU A 438 -0.97 -8.82 -10.68
CA GLU A 438 -0.52 -10.18 -11.04
C GLU A 438 0.72 -10.18 -11.95
N ASP A 439 0.84 -9.18 -12.83
CA ASP A 439 1.99 -9.00 -13.73
C ASP A 439 3.32 -8.78 -12.97
N LEU A 440 3.30 -8.08 -11.83
CA LEU A 440 4.48 -7.85 -10.99
C LEU A 440 4.84 -9.10 -10.16
N LEU A 441 3.83 -9.84 -9.67
CA LEU A 441 4.03 -11.15 -9.05
C LEU A 441 4.55 -12.19 -10.06
N ALA A 442 4.07 -12.15 -11.31
CA ALA A 442 4.52 -13.04 -12.38
C ALA A 442 5.97 -12.75 -12.78
N ALA A 443 6.37 -11.47 -12.82
CA ALA A 443 7.77 -11.06 -13.03
C ALA A 443 8.70 -11.52 -11.90
N ALA A 444 8.17 -11.62 -10.67
CA ALA A 444 8.88 -12.17 -9.52
C ALA A 444 8.97 -13.71 -9.52
N GLY A 445 8.13 -14.40 -10.29
CA GLY A 445 8.13 -15.85 -10.41
C GLY A 445 8.08 -16.56 -9.04
N GLN A 446 9.00 -17.49 -8.80
CA GLN A 446 9.10 -18.23 -7.53
C GLN A 446 9.42 -17.36 -6.30
N PHE A 447 9.72 -16.07 -6.48
CA PHE A 447 10.01 -15.13 -5.40
C PHE A 447 8.76 -14.41 -4.86
N SER A 448 7.56 -14.64 -5.41
CA SER A 448 6.32 -13.99 -4.95
C SER A 448 6.08 -14.13 -3.43
N ALA A 449 6.35 -15.31 -2.87
CA ALA A 449 6.25 -15.56 -1.42
C ALA A 449 7.29 -14.77 -0.59
N VAL A 450 8.43 -14.39 -1.18
CA VAL A 450 9.46 -13.55 -0.53
C VAL A 450 9.14 -12.07 -0.71
N LEU A 451 8.47 -11.67 -1.80
CA LEU A 451 7.98 -10.31 -2.02
C LEU A 451 6.80 -9.92 -1.12
N GLN A 452 6.11 -10.91 -0.55
CA GLN A 452 5.17 -10.71 0.55
C GLN A 452 5.83 -10.85 1.93
N GLY A 453 7.16 -11.07 1.97
CA GLY A 453 7.94 -11.12 3.20
C GLY A 453 8.41 -9.74 3.65
N GLY A 454 8.57 -9.53 4.96
CA GLY A 454 9.02 -8.25 5.52
C GLY A 454 7.86 -7.44 6.10
N ALA A 455 7.27 -7.93 7.18
CA ALA A 455 6.08 -7.35 7.79
C ALA A 455 6.30 -5.97 8.43
N CYS A 456 7.56 -5.61 8.76
CA CYS A 456 7.90 -4.28 9.25
C CYS A 456 8.64 -3.46 8.19
N VAL A 457 9.61 -4.08 7.50
CA VAL A 457 10.42 -3.44 6.46
C VAL A 457 10.50 -4.31 5.22
N PHE A 458 10.18 -3.70 4.07
CA PHE A 458 10.32 -4.29 2.76
C PHE A 458 11.02 -3.34 1.78
N VAL A 459 12.11 -3.81 1.15
CA VAL A 459 12.82 -3.06 0.11
C VAL A 459 13.06 -3.94 -1.11
N TYR A 460 12.61 -3.49 -2.27
CA TYR A 460 12.75 -4.16 -3.56
C TYR A 460 13.40 -3.23 -4.61
N ASN A 461 14.69 -3.44 -4.87
CA ASN A 461 15.46 -2.64 -5.82
C ASN A 461 15.68 -3.38 -7.15
N LEU A 462 15.15 -2.80 -8.22
CA LEU A 462 15.24 -3.31 -9.59
C LEU A 462 16.54 -2.91 -10.32
N GLY A 463 17.36 -2.04 -9.71
CA GLY A 463 18.66 -1.62 -10.26
C GLY A 463 19.67 -2.78 -10.35
N ARG A 464 20.61 -2.70 -11.30
CA ARG A 464 21.54 -3.77 -11.67
C ARG A 464 22.98 -3.31 -11.68
N ALA A 465 23.89 -4.19 -11.26
CA ALA A 465 25.32 -3.97 -11.36
C ALA A 465 25.79 -3.93 -12.84
N PRO A 466 26.59 -2.93 -13.28
CA PRO A 466 27.14 -2.87 -14.64
C PRO A 466 28.07 -4.02 -15.03
N LEU A 467 28.62 -4.74 -14.03
CA LEU A 467 29.69 -5.73 -14.22
C LEU A 467 29.23 -7.18 -13.98
N LEU A 468 27.95 -7.42 -13.68
CA LEU A 468 27.41 -8.76 -13.46
C LEU A 468 26.47 -9.16 -14.60
N PRO A 469 27.00 -9.61 -15.76
CA PRO A 469 26.17 -10.03 -16.89
C PRO A 469 25.37 -11.29 -16.53
N ARG A 470 24.04 -11.23 -16.62
CA ARG A 470 23.11 -12.39 -16.54
C ARG A 470 23.31 -13.36 -15.37
N ALA A 471 23.95 -12.91 -14.31
CA ALA A 471 24.41 -13.76 -13.21
C ALA A 471 23.25 -14.24 -12.30
N PHE A 472 22.06 -13.64 -12.45
CA PHE A 472 20.84 -14.00 -11.74
C PHE A 472 19.95 -15.03 -12.48
N SER A 473 20.41 -15.59 -13.61
CA SER A 473 19.70 -16.69 -14.25
C SER A 473 20.04 -18.01 -13.55
N MET A 474 19.22 -18.44 -12.59
CA MET A 474 19.22 -19.85 -12.17
C MET A 474 19.03 -20.76 -13.40
N PRO A 475 19.61 -21.98 -13.42
CA PRO A 475 19.39 -22.93 -14.51
C PRO A 475 17.89 -23.23 -14.65
N GLY A 476 17.29 -22.86 -15.79
CA GLY A 476 15.85 -23.00 -16.05
C GLY A 476 15.01 -21.73 -15.84
N SER A 477 15.59 -20.64 -15.32
CA SER A 477 14.92 -19.34 -15.21
C SER A 477 15.23 -18.47 -16.44
N SER A 478 14.25 -18.31 -17.32
CA SER A 478 14.23 -17.17 -18.24
C SER A 478 13.57 -16.01 -17.51
N THR A 479 14.36 -15.15 -16.86
CA THR A 479 13.89 -13.80 -16.51
C THR A 479 13.83 -12.99 -17.80
N ASN A 480 12.83 -13.26 -18.63
CA ASN A 480 12.38 -12.30 -19.62
C ASN A 480 11.62 -11.25 -18.81
N ILE A 481 12.30 -10.17 -18.40
CA ILE A 481 11.60 -8.95 -18.07
C ILE A 481 11.03 -8.48 -19.42
N HIS A 482 9.85 -8.97 -19.75
CA HIS A 482 9.03 -8.36 -20.78
C HIS A 482 8.66 -6.99 -20.22
N SER A 483 9.42 -5.97 -20.60
CA SER A 483 9.12 -4.56 -20.32
C SER A 483 7.93 -4.05 -21.16
N GLU A 484 6.97 -4.92 -21.44
CA GLU A 484 5.73 -4.59 -22.12
C GLU A 484 4.61 -4.75 -21.08
N ARG A 485 4.02 -3.62 -20.67
CA ARG A 485 2.95 -3.44 -19.66
C ARG A 485 3.39 -3.26 -18.21
N ILE A 486 4.04 -2.14 -17.92
CA ILE A 486 3.88 -1.47 -16.61
C ILE A 486 3.67 0.03 -16.90
N TYR A 487 2.48 0.31 -17.44
CA TYR A 487 1.88 1.64 -17.57
C TYR A 487 0.41 1.36 -17.85
N ARG A 488 -0.53 1.83 -17.03
CA ARG A 488 -1.96 1.63 -17.34
C ARG A 488 -2.26 2.25 -18.73
N PRO A 489 -3.17 1.64 -19.51
CA PRO A 489 -3.11 1.67 -20.97
C PRO A 489 -3.71 2.95 -21.55
N ALA A 490 -2.91 4.01 -21.65
CA ALA A 490 -3.05 5.03 -22.68
C ALA A 490 -1.79 5.90 -22.69
N ILE A 491 -0.83 5.57 -23.54
CA ILE A 491 0.05 6.50 -24.27
C ILE A 491 0.86 5.64 -25.25
N ASP A 492 0.97 6.14 -26.46
CA ASP A 492 1.41 5.47 -27.67
C ASP A 492 2.82 4.83 -27.58
N THR A 493 2.94 3.70 -28.24
CA THR A 493 3.92 2.60 -28.15
C THR A 493 5.34 2.90 -28.64
N ALA A 494 5.79 4.15 -28.63
CA ALA A 494 7.06 4.55 -29.29
C ALA A 494 8.16 5.09 -28.36
N GLY A 495 7.89 5.38 -27.08
CA GLY A 495 8.84 6.05 -26.18
C GLY A 495 9.65 5.15 -25.23
N LEU A 496 9.17 3.95 -24.89
CA LEU A 496 9.75 3.10 -23.84
C LEU A 496 10.54 1.90 -24.37
N ALA A 497 10.54 1.65 -25.67
CA ALA A 497 11.46 0.72 -26.34
C ALA A 497 12.93 1.18 -26.29
N ALA A 498 13.21 2.33 -25.68
CA ALA A 498 14.54 2.94 -25.59
C ALA A 498 15.34 2.58 -24.32
N PHE A 499 14.76 1.88 -23.33
CA PHE A 499 15.55 1.25 -22.26
C PHE A 499 16.20 -0.06 -22.77
N SER A 500 17.01 0.06 -23.81
CA SER A 500 17.98 -0.96 -24.20
C SER A 500 18.96 -1.20 -23.05
N ASP A 501 19.60 -2.37 -23.04
CA ASP A 501 20.71 -2.88 -22.19
C ASP A 501 21.88 -1.89 -21.87
N ARG A 502 21.78 -0.59 -22.17
CA ARG A 502 22.83 0.43 -22.11
C ARG A 502 22.70 1.46 -20.98
N LEU A 503 21.66 1.43 -20.15
CA LEU A 503 21.56 2.26 -18.93
C LEU A 503 21.22 1.38 -17.73
N LEU A 504 22.22 0.67 -17.19
CA LEU A 504 22.04 -0.11 -15.95
C LEU A 504 22.04 0.85 -14.77
N ALA A 505 20.84 1.20 -14.26
CA ALA A 505 20.69 1.97 -13.03
C ALA A 505 21.35 1.22 -11.86
N ASP A 506 22.17 1.91 -11.07
CA ASP A 506 22.83 1.41 -9.85
C ASP A 506 21.77 0.83 -8.89
N GLY A 507 21.94 -0.41 -8.44
CA GLY A 507 20.94 -1.11 -7.60
C GLY A 507 21.33 -1.21 -6.14
N ARG A 508 22.37 -0.51 -5.69
CA ARG A 508 22.91 -0.70 -4.33
C ARG A 508 21.89 -0.32 -3.27
N VAL A 509 21.69 -1.21 -2.31
CA VAL A 509 20.87 -0.99 -1.11
C VAL A 509 21.77 -0.98 0.12
N SER A 510 21.71 0.10 0.89
CA SER A 510 22.36 0.22 2.19
C SER A 510 21.31 0.25 3.29
N PHE A 511 21.32 -0.71 4.21
CA PHE A 511 20.41 -0.79 5.36
C PHE A 511 21.24 -0.88 6.65
N HIS A 512 21.56 0.27 7.25
CA HIS A 512 22.57 0.39 8.30
C HIS A 512 22.07 1.02 9.60
N GLY A 513 22.49 0.51 10.76
CA GLY A 513 22.26 1.20 12.04
C GLY A 513 20.80 1.33 12.47
N ASN A 514 19.87 0.61 11.82
CA ASN A 514 18.44 0.71 12.12
C ASN A 514 18.05 -0.14 13.33
N GLN A 515 17.05 0.33 14.06
CA GLN A 515 16.33 -0.43 15.07
C GLN A 515 14.97 -0.82 14.49
N VAL A 516 14.70 -2.12 14.39
CA VAL A 516 13.48 -2.66 13.79
C VAL A 516 12.77 -3.52 14.82
N THR A 517 11.48 -3.27 15.02
CA THR A 517 10.62 -4.04 15.92
C THR A 517 9.34 -4.43 15.19
N LEU A 518 9.15 -5.73 15.00
CA LEU A 518 7.86 -6.32 14.64
C LEU A 518 7.25 -6.86 15.93
N ASP A 519 6.11 -6.29 16.34
CA ASP A 519 5.33 -6.72 17.49
C ASP A 519 3.93 -7.07 16.98
N ALA A 520 3.58 -8.34 16.85
CA ALA A 520 2.30 -8.75 16.25
C ALA A 520 1.55 -9.74 17.14
N LEU A 521 0.32 -9.38 17.52
CA LEU A 521 -0.50 -10.07 18.53
C LEU A 521 -1.14 -11.41 18.09
N SER A 522 -0.99 -11.84 16.84
CA SER A 522 -1.24 -13.20 16.32
C SER A 522 -1.45 -13.10 14.82
N ILE A 523 -0.81 -13.99 14.06
CA ILE A 523 -1.19 -14.24 12.67
C ILE A 523 -2.38 -15.17 12.73
N LYS A 524 -3.60 -14.63 12.88
CA LYS A 524 -4.76 -15.45 12.60
C LYS A 524 -4.67 -15.85 11.13
N GLN A 525 -4.42 -17.14 10.92
CA GLN A 525 -4.57 -17.80 9.65
C GLN A 525 -6.00 -17.55 9.17
N GLY A 526 -6.19 -16.61 8.24
CA GLY A 526 -7.31 -16.73 7.31
C GLY A 526 -7.25 -18.13 6.69
N PRO A 527 -8.39 -18.75 6.35
CA PRO A 527 -8.43 -20.15 5.94
C PRO A 527 -7.39 -20.42 4.85
N VAL A 528 -6.44 -21.29 5.18
CA VAL A 528 -5.34 -21.68 4.30
C VAL A 528 -5.93 -22.47 3.14
N GLU A 529 -5.84 -21.95 1.92
CA GLU A 529 -5.93 -22.77 0.71
C GLU A 529 -4.69 -23.67 0.67
N THR A 530 -4.81 -24.86 1.26
CA THR A 530 -3.77 -25.89 1.21
C THR A 530 -3.79 -26.51 -0.18
N ASP A 531 -3.09 -25.89 -1.13
CA ASP A 531 -2.68 -26.59 -2.35
C ASP A 531 -1.28 -27.21 -2.12
N ASN A 532 -1.19 -28.50 -2.43
CA ASN A 532 -0.21 -29.44 -1.89
C ASN A 532 1.28 -29.12 -2.17
N ASP A 533 2.14 -29.51 -1.21
CA ASP A 533 3.58 -29.78 -1.35
C ASP A 533 4.57 -28.61 -1.59
N SER A 534 4.51 -27.58 -0.75
CA SER A 534 5.69 -26.74 -0.46
C SER A 534 5.60 -26.17 0.97
N PRO A 535 6.71 -26.00 1.71
CA PRO A 535 6.70 -25.33 3.02
C PRO A 535 6.40 -23.84 2.82
N ARG A 536 5.13 -23.50 2.61
CA ARG A 536 4.60 -22.14 2.45
C ARG A 536 4.05 -21.57 3.76
N ASP A 537 3.99 -22.37 4.83
CA ASP A 537 3.47 -22.01 6.16
C ASP A 537 4.46 -21.18 7.02
N GLY A 538 5.38 -20.47 6.37
CA GLY A 538 6.36 -19.64 7.05
C GLY A 538 5.84 -18.22 7.21
N ASP A 539 5.48 -17.83 8.43
CA ASP A 539 5.10 -16.46 8.75
C ASP A 539 6.22 -15.47 8.35
N PRO A 540 5.88 -14.30 7.74
CA PRO A 540 6.86 -13.38 7.19
C PRO A 540 7.79 -12.83 8.28
N GLY A 541 9.06 -12.62 7.92
CA GLY A 541 10.03 -11.97 8.80
C GLY A 541 9.79 -10.47 8.98
N ALA A 542 10.52 -9.87 9.92
CA ALA A 542 10.47 -8.43 10.15
C ALA A 542 11.06 -7.63 8.97
N VAL A 543 12.16 -8.11 8.39
CA VAL A 543 12.92 -7.39 7.35
C VAL A 543 13.14 -8.25 6.12
N VAL A 544 12.81 -7.72 4.93
CA VAL A 544 13.22 -8.30 3.65
C VAL A 544 13.84 -7.22 2.77
N LEU A 545 15.06 -7.51 2.29
CA LEU A 545 15.80 -6.67 1.36
C LEU A 545 16.15 -7.45 0.10
N PHE A 546 15.80 -6.90 -1.05
CA PHE A 546 16.11 -7.48 -2.35
C PHE A 546 16.75 -6.45 -3.28
N SER A 547 17.79 -6.87 -4.01
CA SER A 547 18.36 -6.10 -5.10
C SER A 547 18.92 -7.00 -6.21
N PHE A 548 18.97 -6.53 -7.45
CA PHE A 548 19.76 -7.18 -8.50
C PHE A 548 21.24 -6.74 -8.53
N ASP A 549 21.69 -5.94 -7.56
CA ASP A 549 23.07 -5.44 -7.40
C ASP A 549 23.66 -5.85 -6.04
N ASP A 550 23.85 -4.92 -5.09
CA ASP A 550 24.41 -5.16 -3.76
C ASP A 550 23.36 -4.87 -2.67
N VAL A 551 23.31 -5.71 -1.65
CA VAL A 551 22.62 -5.42 -0.38
C VAL A 551 23.63 -5.41 0.76
N SER A 552 23.68 -4.29 1.47
CA SER A 552 24.47 -4.14 2.69
C SER A 552 23.55 -4.02 3.90
N LEU A 553 23.46 -5.08 4.70
CA LEU A 553 22.67 -5.15 5.94
C LEU A 553 23.64 -5.07 7.13
N GLN A 554 23.91 -3.88 7.69
CA GLN A 554 24.96 -3.73 8.70
C GLN A 554 24.51 -3.04 9.98
N ASP A 555 25.02 -3.51 11.12
CA ASP A 555 24.89 -2.83 12.42
C ASP A 555 23.43 -2.57 12.85
N ASN A 556 22.49 -3.41 12.41
CA ASN A 556 21.07 -3.28 12.76
C ASN A 556 20.71 -4.09 14.01
N GLN A 557 19.68 -3.64 14.72
CA GLN A 557 19.02 -4.39 15.79
C GLN A 557 17.61 -4.73 15.34
N VAL A 558 17.30 -6.01 15.19
CA VAL A 558 16.02 -6.48 14.65
C VAL A 558 15.36 -7.43 15.64
N THR A 559 14.21 -7.02 16.16
CA THR A 559 13.38 -7.80 17.07
C THR A 559 12.08 -8.20 16.37
N ALA A 560 11.75 -9.49 16.42
CA ALA A 560 10.46 -10.01 15.99
C ALA A 560 9.76 -10.74 17.16
N GLU A 561 8.67 -10.16 17.63
CA GLU A 561 7.78 -10.72 18.64
C GLU A 561 6.44 -11.02 17.97
N VAL A 562 6.18 -12.30 17.68
CA VAL A 562 4.98 -12.74 16.97
C VAL A 562 4.28 -13.79 17.81
N GLU A 563 3.08 -13.48 18.33
CA GLU A 563 2.33 -14.37 19.21
C GLU A 563 1.74 -15.56 18.43
N GLY A 564 1.84 -16.77 18.98
CA GLY A 564 1.12 -17.96 18.47
C GLY A 564 1.69 -18.65 17.22
N GLY A 565 2.80 -18.18 16.64
CA GLY A 565 3.37 -18.69 15.39
C GLY A 565 4.88 -19.01 15.43
N THR A 566 5.40 -19.56 14.32
CA THR A 566 6.85 -19.73 14.10
C THR A 566 7.27 -18.84 12.94
N VAL A 567 8.17 -17.91 13.20
CA VAL A 567 8.69 -17.02 12.16
C VAL A 567 9.68 -17.77 11.27
N PHE A 568 9.53 -17.72 9.95
CA PHE A 568 10.41 -18.46 9.03
C PHE A 568 11.84 -17.88 9.03
N PHE A 569 11.98 -16.57 8.93
CA PHE A 569 13.22 -15.85 9.21
C PHE A 569 12.92 -14.50 9.87
N ASN A 570 13.80 -13.95 10.70
CA ASN A 570 13.62 -12.57 11.18
C ASN A 570 14.03 -11.54 10.13
N ALA A 571 15.21 -11.73 9.51
CA ALA A 571 15.68 -10.89 8.41
C ALA A 571 16.11 -11.70 7.19
N ALA A 572 15.84 -11.20 5.99
CA ALA A 572 16.38 -11.75 4.75
C ALA A 572 17.03 -10.67 3.87
N ALA A 573 18.16 -11.03 3.26
CA ALA A 573 18.85 -10.21 2.26
C ALA A 573 19.23 -11.04 1.03
N VAL A 574 18.73 -10.64 -0.13
CA VAL A 574 18.97 -11.33 -1.40
C VAL A 574 19.50 -10.33 -2.42
N ALA A 575 20.72 -10.57 -2.89
CA ALA A 575 21.34 -9.73 -3.91
C ALA A 575 22.43 -10.45 -4.68
N ALA A 576 23.03 -9.78 -5.67
CA ALA A 576 24.15 -10.38 -6.41
C ALA A 576 25.39 -10.42 -5.50
N THR A 577 25.59 -9.37 -4.70
CA THR A 577 26.52 -9.35 -3.58
C THR A 577 25.80 -8.98 -2.29
N VAL A 578 26.13 -9.66 -1.19
CA VAL A 578 25.54 -9.42 0.13
C VAL A 578 26.62 -9.17 1.17
N ARG A 579 26.42 -8.15 2.01
CA ARG A 579 27.26 -7.83 3.17
C ARG A 579 26.36 -7.67 4.40
N ALA A 580 26.19 -8.75 5.16
CA ALA A 580 25.41 -8.81 6.38
C ALA A 580 26.32 -8.95 7.62
N SER A 581 26.61 -7.85 8.32
CA SER A 581 27.55 -7.86 9.45
C SER A 581 27.19 -6.94 10.61
N GLY A 582 27.58 -7.30 11.83
CA GLY A 582 27.36 -6.46 13.01
C GLY A 582 25.91 -6.40 13.50
N ASN A 583 25.03 -7.25 12.97
CA ASN A 583 23.61 -7.21 13.32
C ASN A 583 23.30 -8.02 14.59
N ARG A 584 22.26 -7.59 15.32
CA ARG A 584 21.63 -8.31 16.42
C ARG A 584 20.20 -8.72 16.03
N PHE A 585 19.94 -10.01 15.91
CA PHE A 585 18.63 -10.57 15.56
C PHE A 585 18.01 -11.30 16.74
N ALA A 586 16.86 -10.84 17.23
CA ALA A 586 16.14 -11.42 18.36
C ALA A 586 14.71 -11.82 17.96
N GLU A 587 14.30 -13.03 18.33
CA GLU A 587 12.97 -13.55 18.03
C GLU A 587 12.32 -14.15 19.29
N SER A 588 11.00 -13.98 19.41
CA SER A 588 10.15 -14.61 20.43
C SER A 588 8.77 -14.98 19.85
N PRO A 589 8.23 -16.20 20.02
CA PRO A 589 8.79 -17.30 20.82
C PRO A 589 9.74 -18.24 20.07
N GLN A 590 9.58 -18.46 18.74
CA GLN A 590 10.44 -19.34 17.96
C GLN A 590 10.59 -18.88 16.49
N ALA A 591 11.81 -18.98 15.95
CA ALA A 591 12.09 -18.80 14.53
C ALA A 591 12.92 -19.96 13.95
N LEU A 592 12.78 -20.26 12.66
CA LEU A 592 13.64 -21.24 11.99
C LEU A 592 15.04 -20.67 11.73
N TYR A 593 15.10 -19.42 11.26
CA TYR A 593 16.34 -18.68 11.06
C TYR A 593 16.22 -17.29 11.66
N SER A 594 17.27 -16.78 12.28
CA SER A 594 17.35 -15.35 12.58
C SER A 594 17.70 -14.55 11.33
N CYS A 595 18.48 -15.12 10.42
CA CYS A 595 18.84 -14.43 9.19
C CYS A 595 19.05 -15.40 8.03
N VAL A 596 18.50 -15.06 6.86
CA VAL A 596 18.74 -15.76 5.58
C VAL A 596 19.38 -14.79 4.59
N THR A 597 20.51 -15.19 4.02
CA THR A 597 21.23 -14.37 3.03
C THR A 597 21.56 -15.17 1.79
N TYR A 598 21.43 -14.56 0.62
CA TYR A 598 21.81 -15.16 -0.66
C TYR A 598 22.54 -14.15 -1.55
N GLY A 599 23.72 -14.53 -2.03
CA GLY A 599 24.39 -13.80 -3.11
C GLY A 599 25.57 -14.57 -3.70
N GLN A 600 26.04 -14.17 -4.89
CA GLN A 600 27.19 -14.82 -5.51
C GLN A 600 28.45 -14.66 -4.67
N MET A 601 28.66 -13.45 -4.16
CA MET A 601 29.61 -13.16 -3.10
C MET A 601 28.81 -12.72 -1.87
N ASN A 602 28.82 -13.53 -0.83
CA ASN A 602 27.99 -13.34 0.34
C ASN A 602 28.84 -13.36 1.61
N ASN A 603 29.00 -12.20 2.24
CA ASN A 603 29.63 -12.07 3.55
C ASN A 603 28.55 -11.85 4.61
N THR A 604 28.23 -12.90 5.36
CA THR A 604 27.30 -12.90 6.49
C THR A 604 28.05 -13.27 7.77
N SER A 605 28.86 -12.34 8.29
CA SER A 605 29.76 -12.59 9.44
C SER A 605 29.65 -11.49 10.50
N GLY A 606 30.07 -11.80 11.73
CA GLY A 606 30.09 -10.86 12.84
C GLY A 606 28.71 -10.55 13.43
N ASN A 607 27.73 -11.44 13.28
CA ASN A 607 26.36 -11.22 13.76
C ASN A 607 26.07 -11.97 15.06
N GLN A 608 25.08 -11.49 15.81
CA GLN A 608 24.54 -12.10 17.03
C GLN A 608 23.06 -12.46 16.83
N ALA A 609 22.73 -13.74 16.91
CA ALA A 609 21.41 -14.26 16.61
C ALA A 609 20.85 -15.12 17.74
N THR A 610 19.52 -15.09 17.92
CA THR A 610 18.85 -16.01 18.83
C THR A 610 18.77 -17.42 18.23
N TYR A 611 18.48 -17.55 16.93
CA TYR A 611 18.40 -18.80 16.16
C TYR A 611 19.46 -18.88 15.04
N CYS A 612 19.29 -19.83 14.10
CA CYS A 612 20.26 -20.12 13.04
C CYS A 612 20.45 -18.97 12.06
N ILE A 613 21.66 -18.81 11.54
CA ILE A 613 21.94 -17.95 10.37
C ILE A 613 22.22 -18.85 9.17
N LEU A 614 21.50 -18.63 8.08
CA LEU A 614 21.68 -19.32 6.80
C LEU A 614 22.33 -18.36 5.79
N ALA A 615 23.55 -18.66 5.39
CA ALA A 615 24.27 -17.93 4.35
C ALA A 615 24.50 -18.82 3.14
N LEU A 616 23.99 -18.40 1.98
CA LEU A 616 24.01 -19.14 0.73
C LEU A 616 24.68 -18.33 -0.38
N GLY A 617 25.34 -19.02 -1.31
CA GLY A 617 26.07 -18.36 -2.39
C GLY A 617 27.11 -19.26 -3.06
N ASN A 618 27.86 -18.67 -3.98
CA ASN A 618 29.01 -19.33 -4.62
C ASN A 618 30.29 -19.13 -3.78
N ASP A 619 30.51 -17.91 -3.30
CA ASP A 619 31.60 -17.51 -2.43
C ASP A 619 31.00 -16.93 -1.14
N VAL A 620 31.14 -17.68 -0.04
CA VAL A 620 30.43 -17.41 1.21
C VAL A 620 31.40 -17.28 2.37
N ILE A 621 31.34 -16.14 3.07
CA ILE A 621 31.99 -15.93 4.37
C ILE A 621 30.87 -15.86 5.41
N ASN A 622 30.80 -16.83 6.32
CA ASN A 622 29.72 -16.91 7.31
C ASN A 622 30.21 -17.07 8.77
N THR A 623 31.47 -16.74 9.02
CA THR A 623 32.08 -16.81 10.35
C THR A 623 32.96 -15.57 10.63
N PRO A 624 33.11 -15.16 11.90
CA PRO A 624 32.46 -15.71 13.09
C PRO A 624 31.03 -15.16 13.29
N ASN A 625 30.05 -16.02 13.59
CA ASN A 625 28.70 -15.61 14.04
C ASN A 625 28.43 -16.23 15.43
N GLN A 626 27.72 -15.51 16.29
CA GLN A 626 27.31 -15.98 17.62
C GLN A 626 25.82 -16.32 17.61
N ILE A 627 25.49 -17.56 17.95
CA ILE A 627 24.12 -18.10 17.94
C ILE A 627 23.77 -18.58 19.36
N LEU A 628 22.62 -18.15 19.88
CA LEU A 628 22.19 -18.52 21.24
C LEU A 628 21.60 -19.93 21.31
N PHE A 629 20.66 -20.26 20.41
CA PHE A 629 20.02 -21.57 20.31
C PHE A 629 20.46 -22.28 19.03
N GLU A 630 21.44 -23.18 19.16
CA GLU A 630 21.81 -24.08 18.06
C GLU A 630 20.81 -25.23 17.97
N THR A 631 19.93 -25.19 16.96
CA THR A 631 18.99 -26.27 16.66
C THR A 631 19.62 -27.32 15.75
N ASP A 632 19.00 -28.51 15.62
CA ASP A 632 19.43 -29.53 14.64
C ASP A 632 19.43 -28.99 13.19
N LEU A 633 18.60 -27.99 12.90
CA LEU A 633 18.60 -27.26 11.63
C LEU A 633 19.93 -26.54 11.39
N CYS A 634 20.46 -25.85 12.41
CA CYS A 634 21.77 -25.18 12.36
C CYS A 634 22.89 -26.19 12.06
N ALA A 635 22.85 -27.35 12.74
CA ALA A 635 23.86 -28.41 12.58
C ALA A 635 23.82 -29.02 11.16
N ASN A 636 22.61 -29.26 10.63
CA ASN A 636 22.42 -29.79 9.28
C ASN A 636 22.89 -28.81 8.20
N VAL A 637 22.59 -27.51 8.33
CA VAL A 637 23.07 -26.47 7.41
C VAL A 637 24.59 -26.39 7.42
N ARG A 638 25.24 -26.39 8.59
CA ARG A 638 26.71 -26.46 8.69
C ARG A 638 27.27 -27.70 8.01
N SER A 639 26.62 -28.86 8.13
CA SER A 639 27.09 -30.11 7.52
C SER A 639 26.92 -30.17 5.99
N ARG A 640 25.90 -29.50 5.43
CA ARG A 640 25.60 -29.51 3.99
C ARG A 640 26.30 -28.40 3.21
N TYR A 641 26.43 -27.22 3.81
CA TYR A 641 26.90 -26.01 3.15
C TYR A 641 28.17 -25.42 3.79
N GLY A 642 28.64 -25.98 4.90
CA GLY A 642 29.97 -25.68 5.45
C GLY A 642 31.05 -26.32 4.58
N GLY A 643 31.55 -25.56 3.60
CA GLY A 643 32.82 -25.85 2.94
C GLY A 643 33.94 -25.90 3.97
N THR A 644 34.79 -26.91 3.81
CA THR A 644 35.95 -27.26 4.63
C THR A 644 36.84 -26.07 4.97
N ASP A 645 37.31 -26.02 6.23
CA ASP A 645 38.48 -25.25 6.64
C ASP A 645 39.58 -25.32 5.56
N GLY A 646 39.91 -24.17 4.97
CA GLY A 646 40.96 -24.01 3.97
C GLY A 646 41.64 -22.66 4.11
#